data_AF-A0A7M5V492-F1
#
_entry.id   AF-A0A7M5V492-F1
#
_cell.length_a   1.000
_cell.length_b   1.000
_cell.length_c   1.000
_cell.angle_alpha   90.00
_cell.angle_beta   90.00
_cell.angle_gamma   90.00
#
_symmetry.space_group_name_H-M   'P 1'
#
loop_
_entity.id
_entity.type
_entity.pdbx_description
1 polymer ?
#
loop_
_entity_poly.entity_id
_entity_poly.type
_entity_poly.pdbx_seq_one_letter_code
_entity_poly.pdbx_strand_id
1 'polypeptide(L)'
;MGKITPTIFSTSFKEWCFCQHQIERIQKKNWMQCPSCTFDQHSCHVDGNCKLYRYRSSGRRTRKEFYDGLFIAEDKKVASFINEIYKGKFGKVEADYICGGKWNAARNNARKFKSLDTTGLEVMSCRHQLGQRALNMKQGELYGYPLYLIKEHINTRDIKFVFADVMCKLSKFIQRVDAETAKAFKGALSVMHAKGHGIDCQFLWDGQWIDGTGRSTGEETEQVFSFLSRFCNTTKYQKPENREETLTEMILHWNRKKVENLARYLVKKYNTVKQDQLKYQTEIEKALNKVEMIPESVDFEMIKREIRDIAAKIAVPTNFQLSTYEKSVLLYQDMKTELYDNDEFLDLRKSCPVLPDLSPLNIPLLMKSKAEKIKLLRELIKCDTDHAISNLLSFLTVGYRRLMESTYFEKVHHLSRVERLAVTSKQRTVLRQKAGKCNTILKTIAVSYNTIAIDPVMVDDIQRGVFEWKSRIFKGSFPVEFTDIAKRSVLESHAKKKRCDEELTILEHDMTKYLRFYADTCMELEQDMVDKANEVSNTGMLILLREGYLFAQKKLHLGLDLFQPFVPSIPSLHQDELVEIDDECTSDILIENVDERVEEDDFFLDAELLMFTGSEIMKNCLSFSFSSNLARFPRDISQSTLNGRNGSSACTTIALLVGHFLPSLLSGDALRNKEVIEAFVGCIDFGNFYHDNQYSTTVIDSIDLLPMSFNVRSELNCLKTRLSEALTSIDGDQWFTVITGNNEKSFCCIPQKNFFYFFDSHVHDKYGALIIRHEKEERVENLELFSNVSEFSICVISI
;
A
#
# COMPACT_ATOMS: atom_id res chain seq x y z
N MET A 1 -2.96 -5.08 -55.00
CA MET A 1 -3.19 -4.77 -53.57
C MET A 1 -2.52 -5.83 -52.72
N GLY A 2 -1.70 -5.44 -51.73
CA GLY A 2 -1.09 -6.39 -50.80
C GLY A 2 -2.16 -7.11 -49.97
N LYS A 3 -1.95 -8.40 -49.67
CA LYS A 3 -2.87 -9.15 -48.81
C LYS A 3 -2.83 -8.56 -47.40
N ILE A 4 -3.94 -8.00 -46.95
CA ILE A 4 -4.12 -7.57 -45.57
C ILE A 4 -4.13 -8.82 -44.67
N THR A 5 -3.22 -8.89 -43.72
CA THR A 5 -3.12 -10.00 -42.75
C THR A 5 -3.08 -9.47 -41.32
N PRO A 6 -3.49 -10.26 -40.32
CA PRO A 6 -3.39 -9.85 -38.91
C PRO A 6 -1.97 -9.44 -38.50
N THR A 7 -0.95 -10.09 -39.07
CA THR A 7 0.46 -9.77 -38.82
C THR A 7 0.84 -8.38 -39.32
N ILE A 8 0.36 -7.99 -40.51
CA ILE A 8 0.62 -6.66 -41.08
C ILE A 8 -0.07 -5.61 -40.21
N PHE A 9 -1.35 -5.79 -39.84
CA PHE A 9 -2.04 -4.87 -38.94
C PHE A 9 -1.35 -4.73 -37.59
N SER A 10 -0.95 -5.84 -36.96
CA SER A 10 -0.24 -5.78 -35.66
C SER A 10 1.10 -5.06 -35.76
N THR A 11 1.82 -5.21 -36.88
CA THR A 11 3.11 -4.53 -37.10
C THR A 11 2.89 -3.04 -37.32
N SER A 12 1.99 -2.67 -38.23
CA SER A 12 1.66 -1.27 -38.51
C SER A 12 1.09 -0.54 -37.30
N PHE A 13 0.30 -1.22 -36.45
CA PHE A 13 -0.19 -0.63 -35.20
C PHE A 13 0.97 -0.27 -34.24
N LYS A 14 1.95 -1.16 -34.08
CA LYS A 14 3.13 -0.90 -33.24
C LYS A 14 4.01 0.22 -33.79
N GLU A 15 4.20 0.25 -35.12
CA GLU A 15 4.90 1.34 -35.78
C GLU A 15 4.17 2.67 -35.55
N TRP A 16 2.84 2.68 -35.66
CA TRP A 16 2.02 3.85 -35.35
C TRP A 16 2.16 4.29 -33.88
N CYS A 17 2.08 3.37 -32.91
CA CYS A 17 2.28 3.67 -31.49
C CYS A 17 3.67 4.28 -31.23
N PHE A 18 4.71 3.75 -31.88
CA PHE A 18 6.06 4.31 -31.78
C PHE A 18 6.16 5.70 -32.43
N CYS A 19 5.54 5.92 -33.58
CA CYS A 19 5.46 7.23 -34.22
C CYS A 19 4.76 8.26 -33.32
N GLN A 20 3.65 7.90 -32.68
CA GLN A 20 2.98 8.78 -31.71
C GLN A 20 3.90 9.14 -30.54
N HIS A 21 4.63 8.16 -30.02
CA HIS A 21 5.63 8.42 -28.99
C HIS A 21 6.74 9.39 -29.46
N GLN A 22 7.21 9.29 -30.71
CA GLN A 22 8.21 10.23 -31.25
C GLN A 22 7.63 11.65 -31.44
N ILE A 23 6.38 11.76 -31.87
CA ILE A 23 5.67 13.05 -31.95
C ILE A 23 5.61 13.70 -30.56
N GLU A 24 5.25 12.94 -29.53
CA GLU A 24 5.18 13.44 -28.17
C GLU A 24 6.54 13.89 -27.62
N ARG A 25 7.63 13.22 -28.01
CA ARG A 25 8.99 13.67 -27.68
C ARG A 25 9.33 15.01 -28.31
N ILE A 26 8.88 15.27 -29.54
CA ILE A 26 9.03 16.58 -30.19
C ILE A 26 8.24 17.64 -29.41
N GLN A 27 7.02 17.30 -28.98
CA GLN A 27 6.17 18.15 -28.13
C GLN A 27 6.70 18.29 -26.67
N LYS A 28 7.90 17.77 -26.36
CA LYS A 28 8.49 17.69 -25.00
C LYS A 28 7.61 16.98 -23.96
N LYS A 29 6.67 16.15 -24.39
CA LYS A 29 5.83 15.30 -23.53
C LYS A 29 6.55 14.00 -23.19
N ASN A 30 7.46 14.06 -22.21
CA ASN A 30 8.20 12.88 -21.75
C ASN A 30 7.48 12.17 -20.59
N TRP A 31 6.65 11.18 -20.92
CA TRP A 31 5.90 10.41 -19.91
C TRP A 31 6.78 9.53 -19.01
N MET A 32 8.07 9.36 -19.30
CA MET A 32 8.99 8.66 -18.38
C MET A 32 9.59 9.59 -17.32
N GLN A 33 9.25 10.88 -17.36
CA GLN A 33 9.78 11.91 -16.48
C GLN A 33 8.67 12.48 -15.60
N CYS A 34 8.80 12.27 -14.28
CA CYS A 34 7.93 12.91 -13.30
C CYS A 34 8.33 14.39 -13.13
N PRO A 35 7.42 15.36 -13.33
CA PRO A 35 7.69 16.78 -13.13
C PRO A 35 8.33 17.11 -11.77
N SER A 36 7.76 16.57 -10.68
CA SER A 36 8.23 16.82 -9.31
C SER A 36 9.56 16.13 -8.95
N CYS A 37 9.99 15.12 -9.71
CA CYS A 37 11.25 14.41 -9.45
C CYS A 37 12.39 14.81 -10.41
N THR A 38 12.17 15.74 -11.35
CA THR A 38 13.13 16.06 -12.43
C THR A 38 14.46 16.60 -11.90
N PHE A 39 14.43 17.51 -10.93
CA PHE A 39 15.62 18.18 -10.40
C PHE A 39 16.32 17.36 -9.31
N ASP A 40 15.54 16.85 -8.37
CA ASP A 40 15.95 15.91 -7.33
C ASP A 40 14.77 14.98 -7.02
N GLN A 41 15.09 13.75 -6.64
CA GLN A 41 14.09 12.75 -6.31
C GLN A 41 14.17 12.41 -4.83
N HIS A 42 13.10 12.72 -4.10
CA HIS A 42 13.03 12.42 -2.68
C HIS A 42 13.14 10.91 -2.41
N SER A 43 12.33 10.10 -3.09
CA SER A 43 12.36 8.64 -2.90
C SER A 43 11.96 7.85 -4.14
N CYS A 44 12.48 6.62 -4.22
CA CYS A 44 12.03 5.60 -5.16
C CYS A 44 11.79 4.26 -4.45
N HIS A 45 10.95 3.42 -5.02
CA HIS A 45 10.70 2.06 -4.57
C HIS A 45 11.14 1.08 -5.66
N VAL A 46 11.83 0.00 -5.27
CA VAL A 46 12.26 -1.06 -6.18
C VAL A 46 11.75 -2.41 -5.70
N ASP A 47 11.09 -3.14 -6.59
CA ASP A 47 10.59 -4.49 -6.29
C ASP A 47 10.46 -5.39 -7.55
N GLY A 48 10.25 -6.69 -7.34
CA GLY A 48 10.20 -7.74 -8.35
C GLY A 48 8.80 -8.31 -8.60
N ASN A 49 8.21 -8.06 -9.77
CA ASN A 49 6.94 -8.66 -10.18
C ASN A 49 7.14 -10.03 -10.86
N CYS A 50 7.00 -11.10 -10.08
CA CYS A 50 7.06 -12.48 -10.57
C CYS A 50 5.84 -12.93 -11.42
N LYS A 51 4.72 -12.18 -11.45
CA LYS A 51 3.57 -12.50 -12.31
C LYS A 51 3.89 -12.26 -13.79
N LEU A 52 4.82 -11.35 -14.05
CA LEU A 52 5.30 -10.99 -15.39
C LEU A 52 6.40 -11.96 -15.88
N TYR A 53 6.15 -13.26 -15.82
CA TYR A 53 7.04 -14.25 -16.43
C TYR A 53 6.78 -14.44 -17.94
N ARG A 54 7.74 -15.05 -18.65
CA ARG A 54 7.62 -15.41 -20.07
C ARG A 54 8.13 -16.82 -20.35
N TYR A 55 7.38 -17.58 -21.14
CA TYR A 55 7.77 -18.94 -21.51
C TYR A 55 8.91 -18.95 -22.53
N ARG A 56 9.80 -19.93 -22.38
CA ARG A 56 10.87 -20.18 -23.36
C ARG A 56 10.33 -20.70 -24.70
N SER A 57 9.19 -21.39 -24.67
CA SER A 57 8.51 -21.91 -25.88
C SER A 57 7.92 -20.81 -26.77
N SER A 58 7.76 -19.58 -26.27
CA SER A 58 7.21 -18.43 -27.00
C SER A 58 8.13 -17.85 -28.09
N GLY A 59 9.29 -18.48 -28.30
CA GLY A 59 10.24 -18.10 -29.34
C GLY A 59 11.32 -17.14 -28.85
N ARG A 60 12.29 -16.94 -29.76
CA ARG A 60 13.45 -16.06 -29.58
C ARG A 60 13.22 -14.72 -30.24
N ARG A 61 14.02 -13.72 -29.85
CA ARG A 61 14.01 -12.40 -30.47
C ARG A 61 14.31 -12.52 -31.97
N THR A 62 13.47 -11.91 -32.79
CA THR A 62 13.61 -11.91 -34.26
C THR A 62 13.91 -10.54 -34.86
N ARG A 63 13.61 -9.46 -34.13
CA ARG A 63 13.97 -8.09 -34.51
C ARG A 63 14.35 -7.26 -33.29
N LYS A 64 14.93 -6.08 -33.52
CA LYS A 64 15.09 -5.06 -32.47
C LYS A 64 13.73 -4.46 -32.12
N GLU A 65 13.52 -4.19 -30.85
CA GLU A 65 12.38 -3.45 -30.28
C GLU A 65 12.44 -1.96 -30.64
N PHE A 66 11.29 -1.31 -30.75
CA PHE A 66 11.22 0.11 -31.14
C PHE A 66 11.72 1.07 -30.05
N TYR A 67 11.43 0.80 -28.78
CA TYR A 67 11.65 1.73 -27.67
C TYR A 67 13.07 1.69 -27.07
N ASP A 68 13.97 0.84 -27.58
CA ASP A 68 15.42 0.79 -27.27
C ASP A 68 15.79 1.04 -25.79
N GLY A 69 15.23 0.24 -24.87
CA GLY A 69 15.57 0.34 -23.45
C GLY A 69 14.89 1.47 -22.68
N LEU A 70 13.90 2.18 -23.26
CA LEU A 70 13.21 3.32 -22.63
C LEU A 70 12.68 3.01 -21.22
N PHE A 71 12.04 1.85 -21.05
CA PHE A 71 11.56 1.38 -19.76
C PHE A 71 12.31 0.13 -19.28
N ILE A 72 12.41 -0.91 -20.12
CA ILE A 72 13.04 -2.18 -19.76
C ILE A 72 14.48 -2.20 -20.26
N ALA A 73 15.44 -2.29 -19.34
CA ALA A 73 16.87 -2.33 -19.65
C ALA A 73 17.26 -3.52 -20.54
N GLU A 74 18.29 -3.32 -21.36
CA GLU A 74 18.78 -4.34 -22.28
C GLU A 74 19.31 -5.58 -21.54
N ASP A 75 18.72 -6.75 -21.85
CA ASP A 75 19.06 -8.04 -21.23
C ASP A 75 20.57 -8.32 -21.20
N LYS A 76 21.32 -7.92 -22.24
CA LYS A 76 22.77 -8.13 -22.33
C LYS A 76 23.56 -7.30 -21.31
N LYS A 77 23.19 -6.02 -21.11
CA LYS A 77 23.82 -5.12 -20.15
C LYS A 77 23.58 -5.61 -18.72
N VAL A 78 22.32 -5.98 -18.43
CA VAL A 78 21.93 -6.56 -17.13
C VAL A 78 22.70 -7.86 -16.89
N ALA A 79 22.75 -8.77 -17.86
CA ALA A 79 23.49 -10.04 -17.70
C ALA A 79 24.99 -9.81 -17.46
N SER A 80 25.62 -8.87 -18.16
CA SER A 80 27.04 -8.51 -17.94
C SER A 80 27.26 -8.02 -16.50
N PHE A 81 26.40 -7.11 -16.03
CA PHE A 81 26.47 -6.56 -14.68
C PHE A 81 26.27 -7.62 -13.59
N ILE A 82 25.26 -8.48 -13.74
CA ILE A 82 25.02 -9.59 -12.80
C ILE A 82 26.24 -10.52 -12.78
N ASN A 83 26.77 -10.89 -13.94
CA ASN A 83 27.97 -11.73 -14.00
C ASN A 83 29.17 -11.06 -13.33
N GLU A 84 29.35 -9.75 -13.48
CA GLU A 84 30.43 -9.00 -12.84
C GLU A 84 30.31 -8.99 -11.31
N ILE A 85 29.13 -8.66 -10.79
CA ILE A 85 28.92 -8.57 -9.33
C ILE A 85 29.08 -9.93 -8.66
N TYR A 86 28.57 -10.99 -9.30
CA TYR A 86 28.59 -12.34 -8.73
C TYR A 86 29.85 -13.15 -9.08
N LYS A 87 30.79 -12.63 -9.89
CA LYS A 87 32.09 -13.28 -10.17
C LYS A 87 32.96 -13.32 -8.90
N GLY A 88 33.18 -14.53 -8.37
CA GLY A 88 34.24 -14.83 -7.40
C GLY A 88 34.06 -14.30 -5.96
N LYS A 89 32.98 -13.57 -5.64
CA LYS A 89 32.79 -12.88 -4.35
C LYS A 89 31.82 -13.54 -3.36
N PHE A 90 31.22 -14.67 -3.73
CA PHE A 90 30.23 -15.34 -2.88
C PHE A 90 30.63 -16.79 -2.64
N GLY A 91 31.41 -17.03 -1.58
CA GLY A 91 31.40 -18.35 -0.93
C GLY A 91 29.99 -18.71 -0.48
N LYS A 92 29.71 -19.99 -0.18
CA LYS A 92 28.43 -20.44 0.36
C LYS A 92 28.01 -19.52 1.51
N VAL A 93 27.08 -18.60 1.24
CA VAL A 93 26.50 -17.74 2.27
C VAL A 93 25.72 -18.69 3.17
N GLU A 94 26.18 -18.89 4.40
CA GLU A 94 25.35 -19.48 5.44
C GLU A 94 24.06 -18.68 5.45
N ALA A 95 22.95 -19.36 5.18
CA ALA A 95 21.68 -18.70 5.01
C ALA A 95 21.31 -18.04 6.34
N ASP A 96 21.42 -16.72 6.36
CA ASP A 96 21.09 -15.91 7.52
C ASP A 96 19.55 -15.85 7.61
N TYR A 97 19.00 -16.85 8.28
CA TYR A 97 17.56 -17.18 8.34
C TYR A 97 16.78 -16.29 9.32
N ILE A 98 17.41 -15.31 9.95
CA ILE A 98 16.81 -14.64 11.10
C ILE A 98 16.52 -13.18 10.76
N CYS A 99 15.37 -12.98 10.12
CA CYS A 99 14.60 -11.76 10.27
C CYS A 99 13.13 -12.16 10.48
N GLY A 100 12.77 -12.55 11.71
CA GLY A 100 11.40 -12.61 12.26
C GLY A 100 10.31 -13.46 11.60
N GLY A 101 10.47 -13.96 10.37
CA GLY A 101 9.41 -14.57 9.58
C GLY A 101 9.84 -15.82 8.81
N LYS A 102 8.92 -16.79 8.67
CA LYS A 102 9.03 -17.95 7.76
C LYS A 102 8.87 -17.57 6.27
N TRP A 103 9.01 -16.31 5.92
CA TRP A 103 8.85 -15.82 4.55
C TRP A 103 10.21 -15.95 3.83
N ASN A 104 10.30 -16.93 2.95
CA ASN A 104 11.51 -17.20 2.17
C ASN A 104 11.56 -16.28 0.93
N ALA A 105 11.69 -14.96 1.12
CA ALA A 105 12.00 -14.06 0.00
C ALA A 105 13.44 -14.34 -0.49
N ALA A 106 13.65 -14.34 -1.81
CA ALA A 106 14.94 -14.57 -2.47
C ALA A 106 15.56 -15.99 -2.44
N ARG A 107 14.80 -17.09 -2.26
CA ARG A 107 15.31 -18.45 -2.56
C ARG A 107 15.20 -18.76 -4.06
N ASN A 108 16.30 -18.59 -4.79
CA ASN A 108 16.40 -18.99 -6.21
C ASN A 108 16.57 -20.50 -6.37
N ASN A 109 15.44 -21.21 -6.48
CA ASN A 109 15.45 -22.61 -6.88
C ASN A 109 15.50 -22.70 -8.42
N ALA A 110 16.71 -22.82 -8.98
CA ALA A 110 16.93 -22.89 -10.44
C ALA A 110 16.04 -23.94 -11.16
N ARG A 111 15.67 -25.04 -10.48
CA ARG A 111 14.76 -26.07 -11.04
C ARG A 111 13.35 -25.55 -11.33
N LYS A 112 12.84 -24.55 -10.61
CA LYS A 112 11.48 -24.00 -10.79
C LYS A 112 11.31 -23.20 -12.09
N PHE A 113 12.40 -22.74 -12.69
CA PHE A 113 12.35 -21.77 -13.80
C PHE A 113 12.79 -22.35 -15.15
N LYS A 114 12.96 -23.68 -15.28
CA LYS A 114 13.52 -24.32 -16.48
C LYS A 114 12.71 -24.06 -17.76
N SER A 115 11.39 -23.94 -17.65
CA SER A 115 10.46 -23.66 -18.75
C SER A 115 10.36 -22.17 -19.11
N LEU A 116 10.94 -21.30 -18.28
CA LEU A 116 10.85 -19.86 -18.42
C LEU A 116 12.11 -19.31 -19.09
N ASP A 117 11.92 -18.26 -19.87
CA ASP A 117 13.02 -17.44 -20.39
C ASP A 117 13.11 -16.10 -19.68
N THR A 118 12.00 -15.61 -19.11
CA THR A 118 11.96 -14.51 -18.15
C THR A 118 11.16 -14.98 -16.93
N THR A 119 11.70 -14.82 -15.73
CA THR A 119 11.06 -15.26 -14.48
C THR A 119 10.16 -14.20 -13.85
N GLY A 120 10.33 -12.93 -14.24
CA GLY A 120 9.54 -11.80 -13.79
C GLY A 120 10.13 -10.48 -14.29
N LEU A 121 9.62 -9.36 -13.78
CA LEU A 121 10.08 -8.02 -14.11
C LEU A 121 10.43 -7.27 -12.81
N GLU A 122 11.67 -6.82 -12.67
CA GLU A 122 12.05 -5.89 -11.59
C GLU A 122 11.69 -4.47 -12.04
N VAL A 123 11.06 -3.67 -11.19
CA VAL A 123 10.61 -2.31 -11.53
C VAL A 123 11.01 -1.34 -10.42
N MET A 124 11.43 -0.16 -10.84
CA MET A 124 11.61 1.01 -10.00
C MET A 124 10.53 2.05 -10.30
N SER A 125 9.89 2.57 -9.25
CA SER A 125 8.91 3.66 -9.33
C SER A 125 9.28 4.80 -8.39
N CYS A 126 8.79 6.02 -8.68
CA CYS A 126 8.91 7.14 -7.75
C CYS A 126 7.73 7.20 -6.77
N ARG A 127 7.85 8.05 -5.73
CA ARG A 127 6.79 8.33 -4.75
C ARG A 127 5.47 8.88 -5.32
N HIS A 128 5.50 9.34 -6.57
CA HIS A 128 4.32 9.80 -7.33
C HIS A 128 3.71 8.70 -8.21
N GLN A 129 4.12 7.44 -8.01
CA GLN A 129 3.58 6.24 -8.68
C GLN A 129 3.92 6.14 -10.17
N LEU A 130 4.93 6.84 -10.66
CA LEU A 130 5.41 6.66 -12.04
C LEU A 130 6.42 5.52 -12.08
N GLY A 131 6.24 4.57 -13.00
CA GLY A 131 7.25 3.55 -13.31
C GLY A 131 8.39 4.18 -14.10
N GLN A 132 9.58 4.22 -13.52
CA GLN A 132 10.72 4.94 -14.10
C GLN A 132 11.61 4.01 -14.91
N ARG A 133 11.94 2.83 -14.36
CA ARG A 133 12.83 1.86 -14.99
C ARG A 133 12.41 0.45 -14.62
N ALA A 134 12.77 -0.51 -15.46
CA ALA A 134 12.53 -1.91 -15.25
C ALA A 134 13.63 -2.77 -15.88
N LEU A 135 13.69 -4.04 -15.51
CA LEU A 135 14.51 -5.04 -16.19
C LEU A 135 13.87 -6.42 -16.13
N ASN A 136 14.20 -7.27 -17.10
CA ASN A 136 13.76 -8.67 -17.08
C ASN A 136 14.59 -9.48 -16.07
N MET A 137 13.92 -10.16 -15.14
CA MET A 137 14.56 -11.14 -14.29
C MET A 137 14.74 -12.46 -15.05
N LYS A 138 15.95 -13.02 -15.07
CA LYS A 138 16.25 -14.29 -15.77
C LYS A 138 16.42 -15.49 -14.82
N GLN A 139 16.61 -15.25 -13.53
CA GLN A 139 17.02 -16.27 -12.55
C GLN A 139 16.29 -16.13 -11.21
N GLY A 140 14.98 -15.83 -11.23
CA GLY A 140 14.23 -15.47 -10.02
C GLY A 140 14.66 -14.10 -9.49
N GLU A 141 14.43 -13.84 -8.21
CA GLU A 141 14.80 -12.57 -7.56
C GLU A 141 16.27 -12.60 -7.11
N LEU A 142 17.09 -11.67 -7.58
CA LEU A 142 18.49 -11.50 -7.17
C LEU A 142 18.70 -10.09 -6.66
N TYR A 143 19.49 -9.90 -5.61
CA TYR A 143 19.85 -8.55 -5.12
C TYR A 143 20.60 -7.70 -6.15
N GLY A 144 21.23 -8.32 -7.16
CA GLY A 144 21.86 -7.60 -8.26
C GLY A 144 20.87 -6.86 -9.17
N TYR A 145 19.61 -7.30 -9.28
CA TYR A 145 18.59 -6.63 -10.09
C TYR A 145 18.18 -5.26 -9.55
N PRO A 146 17.74 -5.11 -8.28
CA PRO A 146 17.43 -3.80 -7.73
C PRO A 146 18.68 -2.91 -7.71
N LEU A 147 19.87 -3.46 -7.44
CA LEU A 147 21.12 -2.70 -7.52
C LEU A 147 21.40 -2.15 -8.93
N TYR A 148 21.12 -2.92 -10.00
CA TYR A 148 21.25 -2.41 -11.37
C TYR A 148 20.38 -1.17 -11.58
N LEU A 149 19.09 -1.24 -11.20
CA LEU A 149 18.15 -0.13 -11.34
C LEU A 149 18.57 1.08 -10.50
N ILE A 150 18.97 0.86 -9.24
CA ILE A 150 19.49 1.91 -8.36
C ILE A 150 20.69 2.61 -8.99
N LYS A 151 21.65 1.85 -9.52
CA LYS A 151 22.87 2.40 -10.10
C LYS A 151 22.59 3.20 -11.37
N GLU A 152 21.75 2.70 -12.26
CA GLU A 152 21.36 3.46 -13.45
C GLU A 152 20.63 4.76 -13.08
N HIS A 153 19.78 4.72 -12.06
CA HIS A 153 18.96 5.87 -11.70
C HIS A 153 19.73 6.95 -10.91
N ILE A 154 20.56 6.57 -9.92
CA ILE A 154 21.39 7.51 -9.14
C ILE A 154 22.39 8.26 -10.02
N ASN A 155 22.90 7.63 -11.08
CA ASN A 155 23.80 8.32 -12.02
C ASN A 155 23.11 9.44 -12.81
N THR A 156 21.77 9.46 -12.83
CA THR A 156 20.98 10.46 -13.58
C THR A 156 20.21 11.41 -12.69
N ARG A 157 20.01 11.09 -11.40
CA ARG A 157 19.23 11.87 -10.43
C ARG A 157 19.79 11.70 -9.02
N ASP A 158 19.74 12.77 -8.24
CA ASP A 158 20.00 12.69 -6.80
C ASP A 158 18.80 12.06 -6.08
N ILE A 159 18.98 10.85 -5.52
CA ILE A 159 17.93 10.07 -4.83
C ILE A 159 18.25 10.01 -3.35
N LYS A 160 17.38 10.57 -2.51
CA LYS A 160 17.61 10.59 -1.05
C LYS A 160 17.30 9.24 -0.39
N PHE A 161 16.18 8.62 -0.75
CA PHE A 161 15.72 7.37 -0.16
C PHE A 161 15.37 6.29 -1.18
N VAL A 162 15.75 5.05 -0.88
CA VAL A 162 15.34 3.87 -1.66
C VAL A 162 14.55 2.95 -0.74
N PHE A 163 13.33 2.60 -1.14
CA PHE A 163 12.49 1.61 -0.49
C PHE A 163 12.66 0.25 -1.17
N ALA A 164 12.64 -0.82 -0.35
CA ALA A 164 12.54 -2.21 -0.82
C ALA A 164 12.09 -3.13 0.34
N ASP A 165 11.36 -4.19 0.04
CA ASP A 165 10.83 -5.15 1.03
C ASP A 165 11.87 -5.83 1.91
N VAL A 166 13.08 -5.97 1.38
CA VAL A 166 14.22 -6.62 2.02
C VAL A 166 15.42 -5.69 2.11
N MET A 167 15.18 -4.38 2.27
CA MET A 167 16.23 -3.36 2.33
C MET A 167 17.31 -3.66 3.38
N CYS A 168 16.95 -4.24 4.52
CA CYS A 168 17.90 -4.64 5.57
C CYS A 168 18.98 -5.64 5.09
N LYS A 169 18.66 -6.46 4.08
CA LYS A 169 19.60 -7.39 3.43
C LYS A 169 20.21 -6.79 2.17
N LEU A 170 19.41 -6.08 1.38
CA LEU A 170 19.86 -5.41 0.16
C LEU A 170 20.95 -4.39 0.46
N SER A 171 20.78 -3.52 1.47
CA SER A 171 21.79 -2.55 1.88
C SER A 171 23.11 -3.21 2.26
N LYS A 172 23.09 -4.31 3.04
CA LYS A 172 24.29 -5.11 3.37
C LYS A 172 24.93 -5.76 2.13
N PHE A 173 24.14 -6.13 1.14
CA PHE A 173 24.64 -6.64 -0.13
C PHE A 173 25.34 -5.53 -0.92
N ILE A 174 24.66 -4.39 -1.14
CA ILE A 174 25.19 -3.24 -1.88
C ILE A 174 26.47 -2.74 -1.22
N GLN A 175 26.49 -2.55 0.10
CA GLN A 175 27.69 -2.13 0.85
C GLN A 175 28.91 -3.04 0.61
N ARG A 176 28.70 -4.34 0.38
CA ARG A 176 29.77 -5.30 0.11
C ARG A 176 30.24 -5.30 -1.34
N VAL A 177 29.34 -5.08 -2.29
CA VAL A 177 29.66 -5.20 -3.73
C VAL A 177 29.98 -3.86 -4.39
N ASP A 178 29.39 -2.77 -3.89
CA ASP A 178 29.47 -1.40 -4.40
C ASP A 178 29.24 -0.40 -3.25
N ALA A 179 30.28 -0.21 -2.43
CA ALA A 179 30.24 0.63 -1.24
C ALA A 179 29.97 2.12 -1.54
N GLU A 180 30.34 2.59 -2.73
CA GLU A 180 30.10 3.98 -3.14
C GLU A 180 28.62 4.20 -3.46
N THR A 181 27.99 3.28 -4.19
CA THR A 181 26.54 3.32 -4.42
C THR A 181 25.76 3.24 -3.11
N ALA A 182 26.23 2.45 -2.13
CA ALA A 182 25.59 2.35 -0.82
C ALA A 182 25.57 3.68 -0.02
N LYS A 183 26.52 4.58 -0.27
CA LYS A 183 26.60 5.90 0.40
C LYS A 183 25.71 6.95 -0.25
N ALA A 184 25.29 6.73 -1.50
CA ALA A 184 24.57 7.71 -2.29
C ALA A 184 23.09 7.86 -1.90
N PHE A 185 22.53 6.92 -1.14
CA PHE A 185 21.13 6.96 -0.71
C PHE A 185 20.95 6.35 0.68
N LYS A 186 19.81 6.62 1.31
CA LYS A 186 19.39 5.96 2.56
C LYS A 186 18.33 4.91 2.28
N GLY A 187 18.61 3.66 2.67
CA GLY A 187 17.66 2.56 2.51
C GLY A 187 16.54 2.58 3.56
N ALA A 188 15.31 2.33 3.15
CA ALA A 188 14.16 2.10 4.02
C ALA A 188 13.38 0.84 3.60
N LEU A 189 12.69 0.20 4.55
CA LEU A 189 11.68 -0.82 4.31
C LEU A 189 10.34 -0.16 4.03
N SER A 190 9.59 -0.74 3.13
CA SER A 190 8.18 -0.41 2.90
C SER A 190 7.38 -0.64 4.19
N VAL A 191 6.51 0.30 4.55
CA VAL A 191 5.87 0.38 5.88
C VAL A 191 4.99 -0.85 6.16
N MET A 192 4.32 -1.41 5.14
CA MET A 192 3.55 -2.64 5.33
C MET A 192 4.45 -3.86 5.46
N HIS A 193 5.47 -3.94 4.61
CA HIS A 193 6.44 -5.04 4.63
C HIS A 193 7.27 -5.06 5.92
N ALA A 194 7.66 -3.91 6.47
CA ALA A 194 8.40 -3.76 7.73
C ALA A 194 7.74 -4.51 8.89
N LYS A 195 6.39 -4.52 8.95
CA LYS A 195 5.63 -5.28 9.97
C LYS A 195 5.89 -6.80 9.89
N GLY A 196 6.34 -7.31 8.75
CA GLY A 196 6.76 -8.71 8.56
C GLY A 196 8.13 -9.03 9.17
N HIS A 197 8.96 -8.02 9.44
CA HIS A 197 10.31 -8.16 9.97
C HIS A 197 10.35 -8.22 11.51
N GLY A 198 11.50 -8.64 12.04
CA GLY A 198 11.80 -8.56 13.48
C GLY A 198 11.71 -7.12 14.00
N ILE A 199 11.47 -6.96 15.30
CA ILE A 199 11.25 -5.63 15.88
C ILE A 199 12.50 -4.74 15.79
N ASP A 200 13.67 -5.34 15.94
CA ASP A 200 14.98 -4.73 15.70
C ASP A 200 15.09 -4.17 14.29
N CYS A 201 14.70 -4.97 13.30
CA CYS A 201 14.70 -4.57 11.90
C CYS A 201 13.71 -3.44 11.62
N GLN A 202 12.52 -3.46 12.25
CA GLN A 202 11.54 -2.39 12.15
C GLN A 202 12.12 -1.06 12.65
N PHE A 203 12.71 -1.02 13.85
CA PHE A 203 13.26 0.24 14.38
C PHE A 203 14.44 0.79 13.58
N LEU A 204 15.20 -0.08 12.92
CA LEU A 204 16.37 0.32 12.13
C LEU A 204 16.01 0.74 10.71
N TRP A 205 15.04 0.06 10.08
CA TRP A 205 14.82 0.15 8.65
C TRP A 205 13.41 0.58 8.24
N ASP A 206 12.39 0.51 9.09
CA ASP A 206 11.05 0.97 8.73
C ASP A 206 11.08 2.48 8.40
N GLY A 207 10.51 2.85 7.25
CA GLY A 207 10.43 4.24 6.82
C GLY A 207 9.84 5.17 7.88
N GLN A 208 8.92 4.69 8.72
CA GLN A 208 8.31 5.49 9.79
C GLN A 208 9.33 5.97 10.85
N TRP A 209 10.42 5.22 11.08
CA TRP A 209 11.43 5.52 12.10
C TRP A 209 12.65 6.27 11.55
N ILE A 210 12.70 6.48 10.24
CA ILE A 210 13.85 7.07 9.55
C ILE A 210 13.57 8.54 9.25
N ASP A 211 14.29 9.45 9.91
CA ASP A 211 14.15 10.90 9.67
C ASP A 211 14.35 11.30 8.19
N GLY A 212 13.47 12.19 7.71
CA GLY A 212 13.42 12.69 6.33
C GLY A 212 12.58 11.86 5.33
N THR A 213 12.08 10.67 5.67
CA THR A 213 11.27 9.84 4.76
C THR A 213 9.87 10.38 4.48
N GLY A 214 9.39 11.35 5.27
CA GLY A 214 8.00 11.80 5.18
C GLY A 214 7.00 10.67 5.42
N ARG A 215 5.83 10.77 4.77
CA ARG A 215 4.74 9.80 4.86
C ARG A 215 4.76 8.81 3.68
N SER A 216 5.92 8.62 3.06
CA SER A 216 6.09 7.61 2.01
C SER A 216 5.88 6.21 2.57
N THR A 217 5.05 5.41 1.89
CA THR A 217 4.73 4.04 2.32
C THR A 217 5.74 3.03 1.78
N GLY A 218 6.42 3.35 0.68
CA GLY A 218 7.23 2.38 -0.05
C GLY A 218 6.38 1.30 -0.72
N GLU A 219 5.13 1.60 -1.07
CA GLU A 219 4.20 0.66 -1.71
C GLU A 219 3.81 1.14 -3.14
N GLU A 220 4.49 2.17 -3.66
CA GLU A 220 4.17 2.79 -4.94
C GLU A 220 4.39 1.84 -6.13
N THR A 221 5.43 1.01 -6.08
CA THR A 221 5.67 -0.04 -7.09
C THR A 221 4.56 -1.08 -7.13
N GLU A 222 3.91 -1.39 -6.00
CA GLU A 222 2.79 -2.34 -5.97
C GLU A 222 1.56 -1.81 -6.71
N GLN A 223 1.36 -0.49 -6.73
CA GLN A 223 0.33 0.13 -7.55
C GLN A 223 0.66 0.04 -9.05
N VAL A 224 1.93 0.23 -9.42
CA VAL A 224 2.39 -0.04 -10.80
C VAL A 224 2.17 -1.52 -11.15
N PHE A 225 2.35 -2.44 -10.19
CA PHE A 225 2.13 -3.86 -10.38
C PHE A 225 0.67 -4.25 -10.52
N SER A 226 -0.25 -3.58 -9.82
CA SER A 226 -1.69 -3.82 -9.98
C SER A 226 -2.11 -3.60 -11.44
N PHE A 227 -1.53 -2.58 -12.09
CA PHE A 227 -1.74 -2.30 -13.50
C PHE A 227 -0.97 -3.27 -14.43
N LEU A 228 0.35 -3.37 -14.30
CA LEU A 228 1.18 -4.17 -15.22
C LEU A 228 0.83 -5.67 -15.17
N SER A 229 0.42 -6.19 -14.02
CA SER A 229 0.10 -7.61 -13.86
C SER A 229 -1.09 -8.06 -14.70
N ARG A 230 -1.98 -7.14 -15.10
CA ARG A 230 -3.14 -7.43 -15.98
C ARG A 230 -2.69 -7.95 -17.35
N PHE A 231 -1.51 -7.56 -17.80
CA PHE A 231 -0.96 -7.95 -19.09
C PHE A 231 -0.19 -9.28 -19.05
N CYS A 232 -0.09 -9.93 -17.89
CA CYS A 232 0.70 -11.17 -17.75
C CYS A 232 0.21 -12.29 -18.68
N ASN A 233 -1.11 -12.40 -18.87
CA ASN A 233 -1.70 -13.48 -19.66
C ASN A 233 -1.38 -13.40 -21.15
N THR A 234 -1.20 -12.18 -21.67
CA THR A 234 -0.82 -11.94 -23.06
C THR A 234 0.70 -11.95 -23.21
N THR A 235 1.40 -11.19 -22.36
CA THR A 235 2.85 -10.98 -22.47
C THR A 235 3.69 -12.22 -22.21
N LYS A 236 3.16 -13.23 -21.52
CA LYS A 236 3.87 -14.50 -21.27
C LYS A 236 4.07 -15.36 -22.51
N TYR A 237 3.26 -15.15 -23.55
CA TYR A 237 3.31 -15.89 -24.82
C TYR A 237 3.94 -15.11 -25.97
N GLN A 238 4.26 -13.83 -25.77
CA GLN A 238 4.88 -12.99 -26.79
C GLN A 238 6.37 -13.30 -26.97
N LYS A 239 6.90 -13.00 -28.16
CA LYS A 239 8.34 -12.92 -28.38
C LYS A 239 8.95 -11.79 -27.54
N PRO A 240 10.25 -11.85 -27.18
CA PRO A 240 10.91 -10.84 -26.34
C PRO A 240 10.67 -9.38 -26.77
N GLU A 241 10.86 -9.07 -28.05
CA GLU A 241 10.69 -7.72 -28.60
C GLU A 241 9.25 -7.22 -28.44
N ASN A 242 8.28 -8.09 -28.69
CA ASN A 242 6.87 -7.72 -28.63
C ASN A 242 6.41 -7.50 -27.19
N ARG A 243 6.94 -8.31 -26.27
CA ARG A 243 6.67 -8.18 -24.84
C ARG A 243 7.21 -6.87 -24.29
N GLU A 244 8.46 -6.53 -24.63
CA GLU A 244 9.09 -5.31 -24.14
C GLU A 244 8.38 -4.06 -24.64
N GLU A 245 8.00 -4.04 -25.91
CA GLU A 245 7.18 -2.97 -26.49
C GLU A 245 5.83 -2.86 -25.80
N THR A 246 5.08 -3.96 -25.68
CA THR A 246 3.77 -3.93 -25.02
C THR A 246 3.89 -3.42 -23.58
N LEU A 247 4.86 -3.91 -22.80
CA LEU A 247 5.04 -3.43 -21.42
C LEU A 247 5.49 -1.97 -21.36
N THR A 248 6.31 -1.52 -22.31
CA THR A 248 6.75 -0.12 -22.41
C THR A 248 5.59 0.80 -22.80
N GLU A 249 4.78 0.42 -23.77
CA GLU A 249 3.56 1.14 -24.17
C GLU A 249 2.58 1.24 -23.00
N MET A 250 2.38 0.15 -22.26
CA MET A 250 1.49 0.15 -21.10
C MET A 250 2.01 1.07 -19.99
N ILE A 251 3.32 1.07 -19.69
CA ILE A 251 3.84 2.00 -18.68
C ILE A 251 3.80 3.45 -19.14
N LEU A 252 4.00 3.73 -20.43
CA LEU A 252 3.87 5.08 -20.98
C LEU A 252 2.43 5.60 -20.78
N HIS A 253 1.44 4.74 -21.04
CA HIS A 253 0.03 5.06 -20.78
C HIS A 253 -0.25 5.30 -19.29
N TRP A 254 0.22 4.41 -18.42
CA TRP A 254 0.11 4.56 -16.97
C TRP A 254 0.73 5.88 -16.50
N ASN A 255 1.97 6.14 -16.89
CA ASN A 255 2.69 7.33 -16.47
C ASN A 255 2.05 8.60 -17.03
N ARG A 256 1.52 8.59 -18.27
CA ARG A 256 0.76 9.74 -18.80
C ARG A 256 -0.37 10.11 -17.86
N LYS A 257 -1.20 9.14 -17.47
CA LYS A 257 -2.32 9.36 -16.53
C LYS A 257 -1.86 9.93 -15.20
N LYS A 258 -0.73 9.43 -14.66
CA LYS A 258 -0.16 9.91 -13.39
C LYS A 258 0.41 11.33 -13.51
N VAL A 259 1.13 11.64 -14.60
CA VAL A 259 1.68 12.98 -14.88
C VAL A 259 0.55 13.98 -15.06
N GLU A 260 -0.47 13.64 -15.85
CA GLU A 260 -1.56 14.56 -16.15
C GLU A 260 -2.40 14.93 -14.92
N ASN A 261 -2.50 14.02 -13.95
CA ASN A 261 -3.22 14.22 -12.69
C ASN A 261 -2.32 14.63 -11.51
N LEU A 262 -1.01 14.79 -11.73
CA LEU A 262 -0.04 14.99 -10.66
C LEU A 262 -0.37 16.20 -9.77
N ALA A 263 -0.78 17.32 -10.35
CA ALA A 263 -1.13 18.51 -9.57
C ALA A 263 -2.30 18.25 -8.59
N ARG A 264 -3.39 17.64 -9.08
CA ARG A 264 -4.54 17.27 -8.24
C ARG A 264 -4.16 16.23 -7.18
N TYR A 265 -3.32 15.26 -7.55
CA TYR A 265 -2.81 14.26 -6.62
C TYR A 265 -2.01 14.90 -5.48
N LEU A 266 -1.13 15.87 -5.77
CA LEU A 266 -0.34 16.55 -4.74
C LEU A 266 -1.22 17.33 -3.75
N VAL A 267 -2.25 18.04 -4.23
CA VAL A 267 -3.22 18.74 -3.36
C VAL A 267 -4.02 17.76 -2.51
N LYS A 268 -4.56 16.70 -3.13
CA LYS A 268 -5.30 15.65 -2.40
C LYS A 268 -4.43 15.07 -1.28
N LYS A 269 -3.19 14.70 -1.61
CA LYS A 269 -2.24 14.12 -0.66
C LYS A 269 -1.90 15.11 0.45
N TYR A 270 -1.71 16.38 0.15
CA TYR A 270 -1.45 17.43 1.16
C TYR A 270 -2.59 17.52 2.17
N ASN A 271 -3.83 17.58 1.69
CA ASN A 271 -5.01 17.67 2.56
C ASN A 271 -5.17 16.41 3.43
N THR A 272 -4.99 15.22 2.87
CA THR A 272 -5.00 13.96 3.63
C THR A 272 -3.93 13.95 4.72
N VAL A 273 -2.69 14.35 4.39
CA VAL A 273 -1.59 14.41 5.35
C VAL A 273 -1.88 15.39 6.48
N LYS A 274 -2.51 16.53 6.17
CA LYS A 274 -2.91 17.54 7.18
C LYS A 274 -3.99 17.02 8.13
N GLN A 275 -4.97 16.28 7.61
CA GLN A 275 -5.97 15.59 8.45
C GLN A 275 -5.31 14.55 9.36
N ASP A 276 -4.39 13.77 8.82
CA ASP A 276 -3.68 12.77 9.61
C ASP A 276 -2.74 13.37 10.65
N GLN A 277 -2.10 14.50 10.36
CA GLN A 277 -1.30 15.26 11.33
C GLN A 277 -2.16 15.63 12.55
N LEU A 278 -3.37 16.14 12.33
CA LEU A 278 -4.33 16.47 13.39
C LEU A 278 -4.79 15.22 14.16
N LYS A 279 -5.06 14.13 13.44
CA LYS A 279 -5.41 12.83 14.04
C LYS A 279 -4.30 12.33 14.97
N TYR A 280 -3.05 12.30 14.51
CA TYR A 280 -1.93 11.83 15.31
C TYR A 280 -1.62 12.77 16.48
N GLN A 281 -1.81 14.08 16.32
CA GLN A 281 -1.75 15.02 17.43
C GLN A 281 -2.77 14.66 18.53
N THR A 282 -4.02 14.40 18.13
CA THR A 282 -5.08 13.98 19.06
C THR A 282 -4.76 12.63 19.72
N GLU A 283 -4.17 11.68 18.97
CA GLU A 283 -3.75 10.38 19.53
C GLU A 283 -2.63 10.53 20.57
N ILE A 284 -1.66 11.42 20.32
CA ILE A 284 -0.58 11.73 21.27
C ILE A 284 -1.18 12.31 22.55
N GLU A 285 -2.07 13.30 22.46
CA GLU A 285 -2.73 13.92 23.63
C GLU A 285 -3.53 12.89 24.43
N LYS A 286 -4.33 12.06 23.75
CA LYS A 286 -5.08 10.96 24.39
C LYS A 286 -4.15 9.96 25.07
N ALA A 287 -3.03 9.63 24.45
CA ALA A 287 -2.07 8.69 24.99
C ALA A 287 -1.35 9.28 26.20
N LEU A 288 -0.93 10.56 26.16
CA LEU A 288 -0.29 11.26 27.28
C LEU A 288 -1.23 11.45 28.48
N ASN A 289 -2.49 11.79 28.23
CA ASN A 289 -3.50 11.91 29.29
C ASN A 289 -3.73 10.59 30.04
N LYS A 290 -3.67 9.45 29.35
CA LYS A 290 -3.81 8.11 29.99
C LYS A 290 -2.67 7.77 30.94
N VAL A 291 -1.55 8.47 30.85
CA VAL A 291 -0.33 8.22 31.63
C VAL A 291 0.03 9.42 32.51
N GLU A 292 -0.89 10.38 32.63
CA GLU A 292 -0.77 11.58 33.49
C GLU A 292 0.54 12.36 33.26
N MET A 293 1.03 12.38 32.02
CA MET A 293 2.25 13.09 31.64
C MET A 293 1.97 14.39 30.90
N ILE A 294 2.76 15.42 31.22
CA ILE A 294 2.72 16.73 30.54
C ILE A 294 3.54 16.63 29.23
N PRO A 295 3.00 17.03 28.06
CA PRO A 295 3.69 16.90 26.77
C PRO A 295 5.10 17.52 26.73
N GLU A 296 5.33 18.65 27.42
CA GLU A 296 6.63 19.33 27.43
C GLU A 296 7.72 18.58 28.23
N SER A 297 7.35 17.60 29.06
CA SER A 297 8.32 16.82 29.86
C SER A 297 8.78 15.52 29.22
N VAL A 298 8.29 15.20 28.02
CA VAL A 298 8.58 13.94 27.31
C VAL A 298 9.77 14.12 26.37
N ASP A 299 10.92 13.55 26.74
CA ASP A 299 12.07 13.44 25.83
C ASP A 299 11.90 12.23 24.90
N PHE A 300 11.30 12.49 23.73
CA PHE A 300 11.07 11.46 22.70
C PHE A 300 12.37 10.87 22.15
N GLU A 301 13.48 11.62 22.12
CA GLU A 301 14.77 11.10 21.64
C GLU A 301 15.44 10.20 22.68
N MET A 302 15.29 10.50 23.98
CA MET A 302 15.68 9.59 25.06
C MET A 302 14.90 8.27 24.96
N ILE A 303 13.57 8.31 24.80
CA ILE A 303 12.73 7.11 24.64
C ILE A 303 13.12 6.32 23.39
N LYS A 304 13.38 7.01 22.26
CA LYS A 304 13.86 6.39 21.01
C LYS A 304 15.23 5.72 21.22
N ARG A 305 16.15 6.34 21.96
CA ARG A 305 17.46 5.77 22.29
C ARG A 305 17.33 4.55 23.19
N GLU A 306 16.51 4.63 24.24
CA GLU A 306 16.24 3.48 25.14
C GLU A 306 15.70 2.28 24.37
N ILE A 307 14.72 2.50 23.48
CA ILE A 307 14.12 1.43 22.67
C ILE A 307 15.11 0.88 21.64
N ARG A 308 15.92 1.74 21.00
CA ARG A 308 17.00 1.27 20.10
C ARG A 308 18.07 0.49 20.84
N ASP A 309 18.46 0.90 22.04
CA ASP A 309 19.44 0.20 22.85
C ASP A 309 18.91 -1.17 23.29
N ILE A 310 17.63 -1.25 23.66
CA ILE A 310 16.94 -2.52 23.92
C ILE A 310 16.92 -3.38 22.65
N ALA A 311 16.54 -2.83 21.51
CA ALA A 311 16.50 -3.53 20.23
C ALA A 311 17.89 -4.02 19.78
N ALA A 312 18.94 -3.22 19.97
CA ALA A 312 20.32 -3.58 19.66
C ALA A 312 20.85 -4.68 20.61
N LYS A 313 20.42 -4.67 21.87
CA LYS A 313 20.73 -5.74 22.85
C LYS A 313 19.97 -7.04 22.54
N ILE A 314 18.75 -6.95 22.00
CA ILE A 314 17.95 -8.09 21.52
C ILE A 314 18.52 -8.64 20.20
N ALA A 315 19.02 -7.77 19.33
CA ALA A 315 19.65 -8.08 18.05
C ALA A 315 21.11 -8.59 18.18
N VAL A 316 21.51 -9.07 19.35
CA VAL A 316 22.74 -9.86 19.52
C VAL A 316 22.40 -11.35 19.33
N PRO A 317 22.55 -11.91 18.11
CA PRO A 317 22.62 -13.34 17.97
C PRO A 317 24.00 -13.83 18.46
N THR A 318 23.94 -14.83 19.34
CA THR A 318 24.97 -15.87 19.54
C THR A 318 26.32 -15.55 20.18
N ASN A 319 26.71 -14.29 20.45
CA ASN A 319 28.01 -13.99 21.09
C ASN A 319 27.91 -13.03 22.28
N PHE A 320 27.12 -13.36 23.29
CA PHE A 320 27.45 -12.89 24.64
C PHE A 320 28.77 -13.56 25.03
N GLN A 321 29.90 -12.84 24.97
CA GLN A 321 31.14 -13.35 25.54
C GLN A 321 30.99 -13.36 27.05
N LEU A 322 30.53 -14.50 27.58
CA LEU A 322 30.78 -14.87 28.96
C LEU A 322 32.29 -14.69 29.21
N SER A 323 32.63 -13.94 30.24
CA SER A 323 33.98 -13.84 30.77
C SER A 323 34.54 -15.24 31.02
N THR A 324 35.86 -15.38 31.00
CA THR A 324 36.55 -16.64 31.29
C THR A 324 36.00 -17.27 32.58
N TYR A 325 35.75 -16.44 33.60
CA TYR A 325 35.14 -16.86 34.85
C TYR A 325 33.69 -17.39 34.70
N GLU A 326 32.82 -16.73 33.96
CA GLU A 326 31.42 -17.17 33.75
C GLU A 326 31.31 -18.49 32.95
N LYS A 327 32.24 -18.71 32.02
CA LYS A 327 32.38 -19.98 31.28
C LYS A 327 32.79 -21.14 32.17
N SER A 328 33.63 -20.87 33.19
CA SER A 328 34.15 -21.90 34.07
C SER A 328 33.11 -22.46 35.05
N VAL A 329 32.15 -21.64 35.50
CA VAL A 329 31.17 -22.07 36.51
C VAL A 329 30.06 -22.93 35.92
N LEU A 330 29.58 -22.58 34.71
CA LEU A 330 28.61 -23.41 33.98
C LEU A 330 29.19 -24.78 33.60
N LEU A 331 30.49 -24.82 33.29
CA LEU A 331 31.21 -26.06 33.00
C LEU A 331 31.34 -26.99 34.23
N TYR A 332 31.51 -26.41 35.42
CA TYR A 332 31.60 -27.18 36.67
C TYR A 332 30.26 -27.88 37.02
N GLN A 333 29.13 -27.27 36.64
CA GLN A 333 27.80 -27.86 36.80
C GLN A 333 27.59 -29.08 35.88
N ASP A 334 28.05 -29.01 34.63
CA ASP A 334 28.01 -30.12 33.67
C ASP A 334 28.95 -31.29 34.05
N MET A 335 30.08 -31.01 34.70
CA MET A 335 31.12 -32.00 35.00
C MET A 335 30.93 -32.73 36.34
N LYS A 336 29.92 -32.37 37.15
CA LYS A 336 29.67 -32.98 38.47
C LYS A 336 29.47 -34.50 38.39
N THR A 337 28.97 -35.02 37.27
CA THR A 337 28.79 -36.48 37.05
C THR A 337 30.12 -37.16 36.65
N GLU A 338 30.93 -36.54 35.78
CA GLU A 338 32.24 -37.08 35.37
C GLU A 338 33.33 -36.99 36.47
N LEU A 339 33.28 -35.96 37.33
CA LEU A 339 34.22 -35.73 38.44
C LEU A 339 34.04 -36.71 39.60
N TYR A 340 32.83 -37.24 39.79
CA TYR A 340 32.51 -38.16 40.89
C TYR A 340 32.73 -39.64 40.52
N ASP A 341 32.72 -39.97 39.23
CA ASP A 341 32.82 -41.34 38.70
C ASP A 341 34.21 -41.70 38.13
N ASN A 342 35.21 -40.80 38.19
CA ASN A 342 36.52 -41.01 37.57
C ASN A 342 37.69 -40.74 38.54
N ASP A 343 38.43 -41.80 38.88
CA ASP A 343 39.46 -41.81 39.94
C ASP A 343 40.68 -40.90 39.67
N GLU A 344 40.89 -40.46 38.42
CA GLU A 344 41.97 -39.51 38.08
C GLU A 344 41.82 -38.13 38.73
N PHE A 345 40.62 -37.79 39.25
CA PHE A 345 40.31 -36.47 39.82
C PHE A 345 40.21 -36.45 41.35
N LEU A 346 40.64 -37.52 42.02
CA LEU A 346 40.50 -37.74 43.47
C LEU A 346 41.15 -36.64 44.32
N ASP A 347 42.27 -36.09 43.88
CA ASP A 347 43.01 -35.06 44.64
C ASP A 347 42.37 -33.66 44.53
N LEU A 348 41.68 -33.37 43.42
CA LEU A 348 40.88 -32.15 43.30
C LEU A 348 39.64 -32.19 44.22
N ARG A 349 39.02 -33.36 44.35
CA ARG A 349 37.82 -33.59 45.18
C ARG A 349 38.08 -33.35 46.67
N LYS A 350 39.28 -33.64 47.15
CA LYS A 350 39.70 -33.39 48.54
C LYS A 350 39.91 -31.91 48.89
N SER A 351 40.05 -31.06 47.87
CA SER A 351 40.46 -29.66 48.02
C SER A 351 39.30 -28.66 47.96
N CYS A 352 38.10 -29.11 47.57
CA CYS A 352 36.91 -28.27 47.40
C CYS A 352 35.98 -28.38 48.63
N PRO A 353 35.57 -27.26 49.27
CA PRO A 353 34.50 -27.28 50.26
C PRO A 353 33.20 -27.81 49.62
N VAL A 354 32.38 -28.53 50.39
CA VAL A 354 31.10 -29.08 49.93
C VAL A 354 30.21 -27.95 49.42
N LEU A 355 30.08 -27.84 48.10
CA LEU A 355 29.23 -26.83 47.44
C LEU A 355 27.75 -27.28 47.42
N PRO A 356 26.79 -26.34 47.46
CA PRO A 356 25.36 -26.65 47.41
C PRO A 356 24.97 -27.43 46.14
N ASP A 357 23.95 -28.28 46.25
CA ASP A 357 23.45 -29.05 45.10
C ASP A 357 22.67 -28.17 44.12
N LEU A 358 23.25 -27.90 42.94
CA LEU A 358 22.69 -27.05 41.88
C LEU A 358 22.10 -27.87 40.70
N SER A 359 21.81 -29.15 40.93
CA SER A 359 21.18 -30.09 40.00
C SER A 359 19.86 -29.63 39.30
N PRO A 360 19.09 -28.63 39.77
CA PRO A 360 17.88 -28.17 39.05
C PRO A 360 18.12 -27.29 37.80
N LEU A 361 19.32 -26.78 37.57
CA LEU A 361 19.60 -25.80 36.50
C LEU A 361 20.01 -26.50 35.19
N ASN A 362 19.03 -27.09 34.48
CA ASN A 362 19.26 -27.68 33.17
C ASN A 362 19.41 -26.56 32.10
N ILE A 363 20.59 -25.97 31.98
CA ILE A 363 20.91 -24.92 30.98
C ILE A 363 21.76 -25.55 29.86
N PRO A 364 21.31 -25.60 28.60
CA PRO A 364 22.15 -26.11 27.52
C PRO A 364 23.19 -25.06 27.10
N LEU A 365 24.51 -25.33 27.15
CA LEU A 365 25.52 -24.42 26.56
C LEU A 365 26.79 -25.06 25.96
N LEU A 366 26.93 -24.80 24.64
CA LEU A 366 28.11 -24.58 23.77
C LEU A 366 29.56 -24.60 24.35
N MET A 367 30.17 -25.76 24.60
CA MET A 367 31.65 -25.89 24.56
C MET A 367 32.10 -27.15 23.81
N LYS A 368 33.10 -27.03 22.92
CA LYS A 368 33.46 -28.07 21.95
C LYS A 368 34.74 -28.87 22.24
N SER A 369 35.62 -28.50 23.19
CA SER A 369 36.89 -29.24 23.41
C SER A 369 37.26 -29.52 24.89
N LYS A 370 37.85 -30.69 25.16
CA LYS A 370 38.24 -31.19 26.50
C LYS A 370 39.41 -30.40 27.14
N ALA A 371 40.30 -29.84 26.33
CA ALA A 371 41.49 -29.12 26.82
C ALA A 371 41.14 -27.73 27.39
N GLU A 372 40.17 -27.02 26.79
CA GLU A 372 39.69 -25.73 27.29
C GLU A 372 39.00 -25.89 28.66
N LYS A 373 38.31 -27.02 28.86
CA LYS A 373 37.63 -27.35 30.12
C LYS A 373 38.58 -27.43 31.32
N ILE A 374 39.75 -28.05 31.13
CA ILE A 374 40.75 -28.28 32.19
C ILE A 374 41.46 -26.99 32.59
N LYS A 375 41.69 -26.07 31.64
CA LYS A 375 42.38 -24.79 31.89
C LYS A 375 41.55 -23.87 32.80
N LEU A 376 40.25 -23.78 32.54
CA LEU A 376 39.29 -22.96 33.28
C LEU A 376 39.06 -23.45 34.73
N LEU A 377 39.04 -24.77 34.94
CA LEU A 377 38.91 -25.40 36.26
C LEU A 377 40.04 -25.01 37.23
N ARG A 378 41.27 -24.83 36.71
CA ARG A 378 42.43 -24.43 37.52
C ARG A 378 42.42 -22.96 37.93
N GLU A 379 41.68 -22.10 37.22
CA GLU A 379 41.55 -20.69 37.57
C GLU A 379 40.46 -20.46 38.63
N LEU A 380 39.37 -21.23 38.61
CA LEU A 380 38.29 -21.15 39.61
C LEU A 380 38.73 -21.48 41.04
N ILE A 381 39.61 -22.47 41.20
CA ILE A 381 40.11 -22.90 42.52
C ILE A 381 40.87 -21.78 43.25
N LYS A 382 41.26 -20.70 42.54
CA LYS A 382 42.01 -19.58 43.11
C LYS A 382 41.15 -18.42 43.64
N CYS A 383 39.83 -18.45 43.45
CA CYS A 383 38.93 -17.36 43.88
C CYS A 383 38.22 -17.68 45.20
N ASP A 384 38.02 -16.66 46.04
CA ASP A 384 37.23 -16.75 47.28
C ASP A 384 35.77 -17.13 46.96
N THR A 385 35.37 -18.34 47.37
CA THR A 385 34.22 -19.08 46.84
C THR A 385 32.87 -18.45 47.16
N ASP A 386 32.73 -17.76 48.29
CA ASP A 386 31.44 -17.22 48.73
C ASP A 386 31.10 -15.89 48.02
N HIS A 387 32.10 -15.03 47.81
CA HIS A 387 31.94 -13.77 47.08
C HIS A 387 31.68 -14.01 45.58
N ALA A 388 32.35 -15.04 45.05
CA ALA A 388 32.19 -15.59 43.71
C ALA A 388 30.76 -16.06 43.40
N ILE A 389 30.16 -16.84 44.31
CA ILE A 389 28.80 -17.38 44.17
C ILE A 389 27.76 -16.27 44.31
N SER A 390 27.95 -15.35 45.26
CA SER A 390 27.04 -14.21 45.45
C SER A 390 26.96 -13.32 44.19
N ASN A 391 28.11 -13.01 43.59
CA ASN A 391 28.17 -12.22 42.35
C ASN A 391 27.53 -12.96 41.16
N LEU A 392 27.71 -14.28 41.06
CA LEU A 392 27.10 -15.09 40.00
C LEU A 392 25.58 -15.18 40.15
N LEU A 393 25.07 -15.41 41.37
CA LEU A 393 23.63 -15.43 41.64
C LEU A 393 22.99 -14.07 41.35
N SER A 394 23.65 -12.99 41.73
CA SER A 394 23.24 -11.63 41.40
C SER A 394 23.17 -11.40 39.88
N PHE A 395 24.20 -11.83 39.14
CA PHE A 395 24.26 -11.69 37.69
C PHE A 395 23.19 -12.54 36.96
N LEU A 396 23.03 -13.81 37.35
CA LEU A 396 21.99 -14.69 36.81
C LEU A 396 20.59 -14.13 37.10
N THR A 397 20.35 -13.64 38.31
CA THR A 397 19.09 -12.99 38.70
C THR A 397 18.77 -11.83 37.75
N VAL A 398 19.75 -10.97 37.42
CA VAL A 398 19.57 -9.88 36.44
C VAL A 398 19.30 -10.42 35.02
N GLY A 399 19.99 -11.47 34.59
CA GLY A 399 19.80 -12.11 33.29
C GLY A 399 18.39 -12.71 33.11
N TYR A 400 17.92 -13.45 34.11
CA TYR A 400 16.57 -14.03 34.13
C TYR A 400 15.48 -12.94 34.13
N ARG A 401 15.65 -11.86 34.91
CA ARG A 401 14.72 -10.71 34.90
C ARG A 401 14.58 -10.11 33.49
N ARG A 402 15.69 -9.85 32.80
CA ARG A 402 15.69 -9.34 31.43
C ARG A 402 15.04 -10.31 30.44
N LEU A 403 15.29 -11.61 30.59
CA LEU A 403 14.71 -12.62 29.72
C LEU A 403 13.19 -12.72 29.91
N MET A 404 12.70 -12.60 31.15
CA MET A 404 11.26 -12.52 31.45
C MET A 404 10.64 -11.28 30.80
N GLU A 405 11.25 -10.12 30.96
CA GLU A 405 10.78 -8.86 30.36
C GLU A 405 10.72 -8.94 28.82
N SER A 406 11.79 -9.40 28.18
CA SER A 406 11.85 -9.55 26.72
C SER A 406 10.81 -10.53 26.18
N THR A 407 10.65 -11.68 26.84
CA THR A 407 9.70 -12.72 26.41
C THR A 407 8.25 -12.25 26.59
N TYR A 408 7.97 -11.51 27.66
CA TYR A 408 6.64 -10.90 27.88
C TYR A 408 6.35 -9.82 26.84
N PHE A 409 7.35 -9.00 26.51
CA PHE A 409 7.22 -8.00 25.46
C PHE A 409 6.91 -8.64 24.09
N GLU A 410 7.58 -9.74 23.72
CA GLU A 410 7.26 -10.50 22.51
C GLU A 410 5.82 -11.04 22.53
N LYS A 411 5.36 -11.55 23.68
CA LYS A 411 3.97 -12.01 23.87
C LYS A 411 2.98 -10.88 23.57
N VAL A 412 3.15 -9.72 24.19
CA VAL A 412 2.25 -8.56 23.99
C VAL A 412 2.29 -8.10 22.54
N HIS A 413 3.46 -8.07 21.93
CA HIS A 413 3.61 -7.72 20.52
C HIS A 413 2.87 -8.70 19.60
N HIS A 414 2.87 -10.00 19.89
CA HIS A 414 2.05 -10.95 19.14
C HIS A 414 0.55 -10.72 19.33
N LEU A 415 0.10 -10.38 20.53
CA LEU A 415 -1.32 -10.10 20.83
C LEU A 415 -1.81 -8.80 20.18
N SER A 416 -1.03 -7.72 20.20
CA SER A 416 -1.42 -6.46 19.55
C SER A 416 -1.59 -6.62 18.02
N ARG A 417 -0.80 -7.50 17.40
CA ARG A 417 -0.94 -7.84 15.97
C ARG A 417 -2.21 -8.62 15.65
N VAL A 418 -2.73 -9.41 16.60
CA VAL A 418 -4.02 -10.11 16.44
C VAL A 418 -5.15 -9.08 16.31
N GLU A 419 -5.10 -8.03 17.11
CA GLU A 419 -6.12 -6.97 17.14
C GLU A 419 -6.02 -6.02 15.94
N ARG A 420 -4.79 -5.63 15.56
CA ARG A 420 -4.58 -4.51 14.62
C ARG A 420 -4.30 -4.91 13.16
N LEU A 421 -3.76 -6.10 12.90
CA LEU A 421 -3.11 -6.40 11.60
C LEU A 421 -3.48 -7.75 10.98
N ALA A 422 -4.21 -8.61 11.69
CA ALA A 422 -4.54 -9.93 11.19
C ALA A 422 -5.86 -9.90 10.39
N VAL A 423 -5.71 -9.95 9.06
CA VAL A 423 -6.80 -9.88 8.07
C VAL A 423 -7.59 -11.19 8.00
N THR A 424 -6.95 -12.32 8.35
CA THR A 424 -7.58 -13.65 8.29
C THR A 424 -7.61 -14.35 9.65
N SER A 425 -8.65 -15.17 9.87
CA SER A 425 -8.77 -16.03 11.05
C SER A 425 -7.56 -16.95 11.23
N LYS A 426 -6.96 -17.43 10.12
CA LYS A 426 -5.75 -18.27 10.15
C LYS A 426 -4.54 -17.51 10.70
N GLN A 427 -4.32 -16.27 10.28
CA GLN A 427 -3.23 -15.43 10.80
C GLN A 427 -3.44 -15.10 12.30
N ARG A 428 -4.68 -14.78 12.71
CA ARG A 428 -5.04 -14.56 14.13
C ARG A 428 -4.68 -15.77 14.98
N THR A 429 -5.03 -16.97 14.52
CA THR A 429 -4.71 -18.23 15.21
C THR A 429 -3.20 -18.44 15.35
N VAL A 430 -2.43 -18.23 14.28
CA VAL A 430 -0.95 -18.39 14.33
C VAL A 430 -0.31 -17.40 15.31
N LEU A 431 -0.75 -16.14 15.33
CA LEU A 431 -0.23 -15.13 16.25
C LEU A 431 -0.60 -15.44 17.71
N ARG A 432 -1.84 -15.91 17.97
CA ARG A 432 -2.24 -16.40 19.30
C ARG A 432 -1.42 -17.61 19.75
N GLN A 433 -1.12 -18.54 18.84
CA GLN A 433 -0.23 -19.67 19.14
C GLN A 433 1.19 -19.21 19.51
N LYS A 434 1.74 -18.22 18.80
CA LYS A 434 3.04 -17.63 19.15
C LYS A 434 3.01 -16.96 20.53
N ALA A 435 1.99 -16.17 20.83
CA ALA A 435 1.79 -15.59 22.17
C ALA A 435 1.66 -16.68 23.26
N GLY A 436 0.97 -17.78 22.95
CA GLY A 436 0.88 -18.95 23.82
C GLY A 436 2.24 -19.60 24.11
N LYS A 437 3.11 -19.71 23.10
CA LYS A 437 4.49 -20.19 23.28
C LYS A 437 5.31 -19.26 24.19
N CYS A 438 5.21 -17.94 24.02
CA CYS A 438 5.86 -16.99 24.91
C CYS A 438 5.39 -17.18 26.36
N ASN A 439 4.10 -17.46 26.59
CA ASN A 439 3.57 -17.79 27.91
C ASN A 439 4.24 -19.04 28.52
N THR A 440 4.43 -20.10 27.74
CA THR A 440 5.12 -21.32 28.19
C THR A 440 6.58 -21.05 28.52
N ILE A 441 7.26 -20.24 27.70
CA ILE A 441 8.65 -19.83 27.92
C ILE A 441 8.75 -19.00 29.20
N LEU A 442 7.88 -18.00 29.39
CA LEU A 442 7.82 -17.18 30.61
C LEU A 442 7.66 -18.03 31.87
N LYS A 443 6.76 -19.03 31.83
CA LYS A 443 6.59 -19.96 32.95
C LYS A 443 7.87 -20.70 33.27
N THR A 444 8.57 -21.17 32.24
CA THR A 444 9.84 -21.89 32.39
C THR A 444 10.91 -20.98 33.01
N ILE A 445 11.07 -19.77 32.48
CA ILE A 445 12.05 -18.79 32.97
C ILE A 445 11.75 -18.39 34.42
N ALA A 446 10.48 -18.14 34.77
CA ALA A 446 10.08 -17.75 36.13
C ALA A 446 10.32 -18.88 37.14
N VAL A 447 10.03 -20.14 36.77
CA VAL A 447 10.34 -21.31 37.60
C VAL A 447 11.86 -21.41 37.82
N SER A 448 12.67 -21.27 36.76
CA SER A 448 14.13 -21.29 36.87
C SER A 448 14.67 -20.13 37.70
N TYR A 449 14.12 -18.93 37.57
CA TYR A 449 14.47 -17.77 38.40
C TYR A 449 14.21 -18.04 39.89
N ASN A 450 13.05 -18.62 40.23
CA ASN A 450 12.68 -18.92 41.61
C ASN A 450 13.59 -19.96 42.29
N THR A 451 14.36 -20.75 41.52
CA THR A 451 15.34 -21.69 42.09
C THR A 451 16.61 -21.00 42.61
N ILE A 452 16.89 -19.78 42.15
CA ILE A 452 18.14 -19.06 42.47
C ILE A 452 17.93 -17.68 43.09
N ALA A 453 16.71 -17.14 43.05
CA ALA A 453 16.41 -15.79 43.50
C ALA A 453 16.14 -15.74 45.02
N ILE A 454 16.64 -14.67 45.65
CA ILE A 454 16.35 -14.34 47.06
C ILE A 454 14.87 -13.95 47.23
N ASP A 455 14.34 -13.22 46.25
CA ASP A 455 12.93 -12.80 46.19
C ASP A 455 12.24 -13.55 45.03
N PRO A 456 11.57 -14.69 45.30
CA PRO A 456 10.86 -15.47 44.29
C PRO A 456 9.60 -14.74 43.81
N VAL A 457 9.21 -14.99 42.57
CA VAL A 457 8.14 -14.27 41.88
C VAL A 457 7.00 -15.20 41.53
N MET A 458 5.78 -14.66 41.49
CA MET A 458 4.62 -15.45 41.08
C MET A 458 4.62 -15.63 39.56
N VAL A 459 4.58 -16.88 39.10
CA VAL A 459 4.60 -17.22 37.67
C VAL A 459 3.44 -16.55 36.93
N ASP A 460 2.25 -16.52 37.52
CA ASP A 460 1.06 -15.90 36.94
C ASP A 460 1.22 -14.37 36.81
N ASP A 461 1.94 -13.74 37.74
CA ASP A 461 2.22 -12.29 37.70
C ASP A 461 3.20 -11.96 36.59
N ILE A 462 4.26 -12.77 36.42
CA ILE A 462 5.19 -12.65 35.29
C ILE A 462 4.48 -12.85 33.95
N GLN A 463 3.59 -13.84 33.85
CA GLN A 463 2.80 -14.06 32.64
C GLN A 463 1.82 -12.90 32.38
N ARG A 464 1.35 -12.20 33.41
CA ARG A 464 0.51 -11.00 33.31
C ARG A 464 1.30 -9.72 33.07
N GLY A 465 2.62 -9.74 33.24
CA GLY A 465 3.51 -8.60 33.03
C GLY A 465 3.77 -7.75 34.27
N VAL A 466 3.48 -8.30 35.45
CA VAL A 466 3.73 -7.67 36.73
C VAL A 466 5.15 -8.03 37.16
N PHE A 467 6.06 -7.05 37.15
CA PHE A 467 7.47 -7.21 37.50
C PHE A 467 7.81 -6.41 38.75
N GLU A 468 7.75 -7.04 39.93
CA GLU A 468 7.91 -6.36 41.22
C GLU A 468 9.26 -5.62 41.38
N TRP A 469 10.32 -6.11 40.73
CA TRP A 469 11.65 -5.48 40.76
C TRP A 469 11.75 -4.17 39.98
N LYS A 470 10.74 -3.80 39.18
CA LYS A 470 10.66 -2.46 38.58
C LYS A 470 10.24 -1.39 39.59
N SER A 471 9.41 -1.74 40.58
CA SER A 471 8.95 -0.80 41.62
C SER A 471 10.04 -0.30 42.60
N ARG A 472 11.26 -0.85 42.56
CA ARG A 472 12.33 -0.59 43.56
C ARG A 472 13.56 0.15 43.04
N ILE A 473 13.59 0.61 41.78
CA ILE A 473 14.77 1.30 41.23
C ILE A 473 14.39 2.74 40.85
N PHE A 474 15.07 3.71 41.47
CA PHE A 474 14.96 5.18 41.36
C PHE A 474 13.92 5.90 42.23
N LYS A 475 14.28 6.11 43.50
CA LYS A 475 13.96 7.37 44.20
C LYS A 475 14.84 8.48 43.59
N GLY A 476 14.38 9.08 42.51
CA GLY A 476 15.06 10.20 41.86
C GLY A 476 14.42 10.55 40.52
N SER A 477 13.47 11.48 40.54
CA SER A 477 12.90 12.21 39.40
C SER A 477 12.47 11.41 38.16
N PHE A 478 11.29 10.79 38.21
CA PHE A 478 10.21 10.82 37.19
C PHE A 478 9.00 10.11 37.83
N PRO A 479 7.79 10.71 37.91
CA PRO A 479 6.66 10.04 38.53
C PRO A 479 6.03 9.05 37.54
N VAL A 480 5.79 7.82 38.02
CA VAL A 480 5.04 6.73 37.36
C VAL A 480 5.72 6.13 36.13
N GLU A 481 6.34 4.95 36.32
CA GLU A 481 6.92 4.14 35.24
C GLU A 481 5.85 3.74 34.20
N PHE A 482 5.82 4.49 33.11
CA PHE A 482 5.16 4.14 31.85
C PHE A 482 5.41 2.66 31.48
N THR A 483 4.37 1.88 31.18
CA THR A 483 4.57 0.54 30.58
C THR A 483 5.25 0.69 29.21
N ASP A 484 6.15 -0.23 28.84
CA ASP A 484 6.87 -0.20 27.55
C ASP A 484 5.91 -0.11 26.34
N ILE A 485 4.67 -0.59 26.53
CA ILE A 485 3.57 -0.55 25.56
C ILE A 485 3.04 0.87 25.37
N ALA A 486 2.78 1.58 26.47
CA ALA A 486 2.35 2.97 26.42
C ALA A 486 3.45 3.84 25.82
N LYS A 487 4.73 3.62 26.20
CA LYS A 487 5.88 4.40 25.69
C LYS A 487 5.98 4.26 24.19
N ARG A 488 5.85 3.01 23.73
CA ARG A 488 5.84 2.69 22.31
C ARG A 488 4.66 3.30 21.56
N SER A 489 3.45 3.27 22.13
CA SER A 489 2.28 3.86 21.47
C SER A 489 2.42 5.38 21.30
N VAL A 490 2.91 6.07 22.34
CA VAL A 490 3.18 7.51 22.30
C VAL A 490 4.30 7.81 21.30
N LEU A 491 5.39 7.04 21.31
CA LEU A 491 6.50 7.19 20.38
C LEU A 491 6.09 6.92 18.93
N GLU A 492 5.25 5.91 18.68
CA GLU A 492 4.74 5.58 17.35
C GLU A 492 3.87 6.71 16.78
N SER A 493 2.91 7.22 17.56
CA SER A 493 2.06 8.35 17.14
C SER A 493 2.88 9.63 16.97
N HIS A 494 3.85 9.90 17.85
CA HIS A 494 4.80 11.01 17.69
C HIS A 494 5.62 10.88 16.39
N ALA A 495 6.19 9.71 16.12
CA ALA A 495 6.94 9.46 14.89
C ALA A 495 6.06 9.67 13.64
N LYS A 496 4.81 9.20 13.65
CA LYS A 496 3.85 9.42 12.54
C LYS A 496 3.50 10.89 12.35
N LYS A 497 3.27 11.64 13.43
CA LYS A 497 3.04 13.08 13.34
C LYS A 497 4.26 13.77 12.73
N LYS A 498 5.46 13.49 13.22
CA LYS A 498 6.71 14.00 12.65
C LYS A 498 6.87 13.65 11.17
N ARG A 499 6.50 12.43 10.76
CA ARG A 499 6.46 12.03 9.33
C ARG A 499 5.48 12.89 8.52
N CYS A 500 4.32 13.24 9.10
CA CYS A 500 3.36 14.13 8.44
C CYS A 500 3.90 15.55 8.30
N ASP A 501 4.56 16.08 9.34
CA ASP A 501 5.20 17.41 9.30
C ASP A 501 6.24 17.48 8.16
N GLU A 502 7.12 16.48 8.07
CA GLU A 502 8.09 16.37 6.98
C GLU A 502 7.42 16.22 5.60
N GLU A 503 6.36 15.42 5.52
CA GLU A 503 5.62 15.17 4.28
C GLU A 503 5.00 16.45 3.72
N LEU A 504 4.43 17.33 4.57
CA LEU A 504 3.87 18.60 4.12
C LEU A 504 4.94 19.47 3.45
N THR A 505 6.13 19.57 4.05
CA THR A 505 7.27 20.28 3.45
C THR A 505 7.74 19.62 2.15
N ILE A 506 7.77 18.29 2.09
CA ILE A 506 8.13 17.55 0.87
C ILE A 506 7.12 17.83 -0.24
N LEU A 507 5.82 17.87 0.07
CA LEU A 507 4.76 18.14 -0.90
C LEU A 507 4.80 19.58 -1.42
N GLU A 508 5.04 20.56 -0.55
CA GLU A 508 5.25 21.96 -0.96
C GLU A 508 6.46 22.08 -1.92
N HIS A 509 7.53 21.34 -1.64
CA HIS A 509 8.68 21.27 -2.53
C HIS A 509 8.36 20.56 -3.85
N ASP A 510 7.59 19.47 -3.84
CA ASP A 510 7.14 18.77 -5.04
C ASP A 510 6.22 19.63 -5.91
N MET A 511 5.35 20.45 -5.30
CA MET A 511 4.50 21.45 -5.97
C MET A 511 5.34 22.54 -6.62
N THR A 512 6.32 23.08 -5.90
CA THR A 512 7.26 24.08 -6.43
C THR A 512 8.05 23.52 -7.62
N LYS A 513 8.54 22.29 -7.52
CA LYS A 513 9.27 21.61 -8.61
C LYS A 513 8.38 21.32 -9.81
N TYR A 514 7.12 20.98 -9.60
CA TYR A 514 6.14 20.84 -10.68
C TYR A 514 5.99 22.15 -11.46
N LEU A 515 5.80 23.28 -10.76
CA LEU A 515 5.66 24.59 -11.41
C LEU A 515 6.92 24.94 -12.20
N ARG A 516 8.08 24.80 -11.57
CA ARG A 516 9.37 25.05 -12.22
C ARG A 516 9.56 24.19 -13.46
N PHE A 517 9.23 22.90 -13.38
CA PHE A 517 9.38 21.98 -14.52
C PHE A 517 8.59 22.46 -15.74
N TYR A 518 7.32 22.84 -15.57
CA TYR A 518 6.52 23.30 -16.70
C TYR A 518 6.88 24.72 -17.16
N ALA A 519 7.33 25.59 -16.26
CA ALA A 519 7.89 26.90 -16.62
C ALA A 519 9.13 26.76 -17.50
N ASP A 520 10.11 25.95 -17.06
CA ASP A 520 11.33 25.66 -17.81
C ASP A 520 10.99 25.01 -19.16
N THR A 521 9.99 24.10 -19.19
CA THR A 521 9.51 23.46 -20.43
C THR A 521 8.89 24.47 -21.41
N CYS A 522 8.10 25.43 -20.92
CA CYS A 522 7.55 26.50 -21.77
C CYS A 522 8.67 27.34 -22.40
N MET A 523 9.65 27.77 -21.60
CA MET A 523 10.78 28.55 -22.08
C MET A 523 11.62 27.78 -23.11
N GLU A 524 11.88 26.49 -22.87
CA GLU A 524 12.58 25.63 -23.83
C GLU A 524 11.82 25.53 -25.16
N LEU A 525 10.50 25.36 -25.11
CA LEU A 525 9.67 25.25 -26.30
C LEU A 525 9.58 26.56 -27.08
N GLU A 526 9.50 27.70 -26.40
CA GLU A 526 9.57 29.03 -27.03
C GLU A 526 10.89 29.20 -27.78
N GLN A 527 12.02 28.87 -27.14
CA GLN A 527 13.33 28.93 -27.79
C GLN A 527 13.42 27.98 -28.99
N ASP A 528 12.96 26.73 -28.84
CA ASP A 528 12.95 25.74 -29.92
C ASP A 528 12.08 26.23 -31.11
N MET A 529 10.97 26.93 -30.86
CA MET A 529 10.14 27.54 -31.91
C MET A 529 10.87 28.68 -32.63
N VAL A 530 11.51 29.58 -31.89
CA VAL A 530 12.31 30.70 -32.46
C VAL A 530 13.44 30.17 -33.34
N ASP A 531 14.16 29.16 -32.86
CA ASP A 531 15.30 28.57 -33.59
C ASP A 531 14.86 27.91 -34.90
N LYS A 532 13.63 27.35 -34.95
CA LYS A 532 13.09 26.66 -36.12
C LYS A 532 12.28 27.54 -37.07
N ALA A 533 11.97 28.77 -36.68
CA ALA A 533 11.11 29.68 -37.43
C ALA A 533 11.68 30.13 -38.80
N ASN A 534 13.01 30.10 -38.96
CA ASN A 534 13.67 30.66 -40.15
C ASN A 534 13.65 29.76 -41.40
N GLU A 535 13.15 28.52 -41.31
CA GLU A 535 13.10 27.58 -42.44
C GLU A 535 11.67 27.15 -42.75
N VAL A 536 11.21 27.40 -43.98
CA VAL A 536 9.85 27.06 -44.46
C VAL A 536 9.57 25.55 -44.43
N SER A 537 10.61 24.71 -44.47
CA SER A 537 10.48 23.25 -44.30
C SER A 537 10.05 22.82 -42.90
N ASN A 538 10.12 23.70 -41.90
CA ASN A 538 9.87 23.37 -40.50
C ASN A 538 8.43 23.64 -40.04
N THR A 539 7.51 24.02 -40.94
CA THR A 539 6.11 24.33 -40.57
C THR A 539 5.44 23.22 -39.76
N GLY A 540 5.61 21.95 -40.14
CA GLY A 540 5.05 20.82 -39.37
C GLY A 540 5.69 20.66 -37.99
N MET A 541 7.00 20.89 -37.87
CA MET A 541 7.72 20.86 -36.59
C MET A 541 7.24 21.99 -35.66
N LEU A 542 7.05 23.19 -36.20
CA LEU A 542 6.57 24.35 -35.45
C LEU A 542 5.16 24.11 -34.86
N ILE A 543 4.27 23.44 -35.60
CA ILE A 543 2.95 23.05 -35.10
C ILE A 543 3.09 22.12 -33.89
N LEU A 544 3.93 21.08 -34.00
CA LEU A 544 4.16 20.14 -32.89
C LEU A 544 4.78 20.84 -31.67
N LEU A 545 5.77 21.71 -31.87
CA LEU A 545 6.35 22.48 -30.77
C LEU A 545 5.30 23.37 -30.09
N ARG A 546 4.42 24.02 -30.86
CA ARG A 546 3.33 24.84 -30.33
C ARG A 546 2.30 24.02 -29.55
N GLU A 547 1.96 22.81 -29.99
CA GLU A 547 1.09 21.90 -29.24
C GLU A 547 1.73 21.47 -27.90
N GLY A 548 3.05 21.25 -27.91
CA GLY A 548 3.83 21.03 -26.69
C GLY A 548 3.74 22.22 -25.73
N TYR A 549 3.91 23.43 -26.28
CA TYR A 549 3.89 24.67 -25.50
C TYR A 549 2.53 24.88 -24.84
N LEU A 550 1.44 24.76 -25.60
CA LEU A 550 0.08 24.87 -25.07
C LEU A 550 -0.21 23.82 -24.00
N PHE A 551 0.30 22.59 -24.15
CA PHE A 551 0.18 21.58 -23.12
C PHE A 551 0.93 21.96 -21.84
N ALA A 552 2.19 22.39 -21.95
CA ALA A 552 3.00 22.79 -20.80
C ALA A 552 2.40 24.02 -20.09
N GLN A 553 1.93 25.01 -20.85
CA GLN A 553 1.26 26.20 -20.35
C GLN A 553 -0.03 25.86 -19.59
N LYS A 554 -0.87 24.98 -20.13
CA LYS A 554 -2.07 24.47 -19.43
C LYS A 554 -1.72 23.78 -18.11
N LYS A 555 -0.66 22.97 -18.09
CA LYS A 555 -0.21 22.29 -16.87
C LYS A 555 0.37 23.24 -15.84
N LEU A 556 1.08 24.28 -16.27
CA LEU A 556 1.60 25.35 -15.42
C LEU A 556 0.45 26.14 -14.79
N HIS A 557 -0.52 26.60 -15.58
CA HIS A 557 -1.68 27.35 -15.09
C HIS A 557 -2.50 26.55 -14.07
N LEU A 558 -2.84 25.30 -14.40
CA LEU A 558 -3.51 24.39 -13.48
C LEU A 558 -2.75 24.23 -12.15
N GLY A 559 -1.41 24.14 -12.21
CA GLY A 559 -0.57 24.09 -11.02
C GLY A 559 -0.63 25.38 -10.21
N LEU A 560 -0.54 26.55 -10.86
CA LEU A 560 -0.59 27.85 -10.20
C LEU A 560 -1.92 28.04 -9.45
N ASP A 561 -3.04 27.70 -10.09
CA ASP A 561 -4.37 27.81 -9.49
C ASP A 561 -4.51 26.87 -8.29
N LEU A 562 -4.12 25.61 -8.44
CA LEU A 562 -4.28 24.60 -7.40
C LEU A 562 -3.30 24.78 -6.23
N PHE A 563 -2.10 25.32 -6.47
CA PHE A 563 -1.04 25.39 -5.46
C PHE A 563 -0.98 26.72 -4.72
N GLN A 564 -1.69 27.76 -5.18
CA GLN A 564 -1.74 29.08 -4.55
C GLN A 564 -1.93 29.04 -3.02
N PRO A 565 -2.79 28.15 -2.44
CA PRO A 565 -2.97 28.09 -0.99
C PRO A 565 -1.78 27.52 -0.21
N PHE A 566 -0.87 26.83 -0.88
CA PHE A 566 0.19 26.03 -0.26
C PHE A 566 1.60 26.58 -0.54
N VAL A 567 1.81 27.24 -1.69
CA VAL A 567 3.10 27.79 -2.12
C VAL A 567 2.95 29.29 -2.39
N PRO A 568 3.30 30.17 -1.41
CA PRO A 568 3.03 31.61 -1.51
C PRO A 568 3.99 32.37 -2.43
N SER A 569 5.11 31.77 -2.85
CA SER A 569 6.12 32.40 -3.73
C SER A 569 6.22 31.69 -5.08
N ILE A 570 5.61 32.27 -6.11
CA ILE A 570 5.73 31.82 -7.50
C ILE A 570 7.01 32.45 -8.08
N PRO A 571 7.88 31.71 -8.80
CA PRO A 571 8.93 32.31 -9.61
C PRO A 571 8.28 33.26 -10.62
N SER A 572 8.70 34.53 -10.65
CA SER A 572 8.15 35.57 -11.52
C SER A 572 8.24 35.17 -12.99
N LEU A 573 7.20 34.53 -13.52
CA LEU A 573 6.93 34.50 -14.96
C LEU A 573 6.24 35.82 -15.29
N HIS A 574 6.77 36.54 -16.28
CA HIS A 574 6.20 37.79 -16.77
C HIS A 574 4.72 37.58 -17.10
N GLN A 575 3.83 38.22 -16.34
CA GLN A 575 2.39 38.20 -16.58
C GLN A 575 2.00 38.86 -17.93
N ASP A 576 2.95 39.55 -18.57
CA ASP A 576 2.73 40.38 -19.75
C ASP A 576 2.72 39.62 -21.09
N GLU A 577 2.94 38.30 -21.11
CA GLU A 577 2.86 37.45 -22.32
C GLU A 577 1.78 36.35 -22.23
N LEU A 578 0.78 36.54 -21.38
CA LEU A 578 -0.41 35.69 -21.34
C LEU A 578 -1.37 36.09 -22.46
N VAL A 579 -1.32 35.38 -23.59
CA VAL A 579 -2.34 35.51 -24.64
C VAL A 579 -3.67 35.00 -24.08
N GLU A 580 -4.66 35.89 -23.94
CA GLU A 580 -6.07 35.50 -23.77
C GLU A 580 -6.45 34.61 -24.97
N ILE A 581 -6.78 33.35 -24.69
CA ILE A 581 -7.28 32.44 -25.72
C ILE A 581 -8.77 32.74 -25.87
N ASP A 582 -9.15 33.32 -27.01
CA ASP A 582 -10.54 33.39 -27.46
C ASP A 582 -11.14 31.98 -27.51
N ASP A 583 -12.26 31.79 -26.81
CA ASP A 583 -12.99 30.52 -26.66
C ASP A 583 -13.57 29.95 -27.98
N GLU A 584 -13.40 30.62 -29.12
CA GLU A 584 -14.05 30.26 -30.38
C GLU A 584 -13.38 29.12 -31.19
N CYS A 585 -12.22 28.61 -30.79
CA CYS A 585 -11.56 27.47 -31.47
C CYS A 585 -11.67 26.13 -30.72
N THR A 586 -12.59 26.03 -29.76
CA THR A 586 -12.82 24.80 -28.98
C THR A 586 -13.85 23.83 -29.59
N SER A 587 -14.45 24.16 -30.75
CA SER A 587 -15.58 23.37 -31.28
C SER A 587 -15.22 22.16 -32.16
N ASP A 588 -13.97 21.96 -32.61
CA ASP A 588 -13.68 20.96 -33.67
C ASP A 588 -12.58 19.93 -33.36
N ILE A 589 -12.23 19.70 -32.09
CA ILE A 589 -11.48 18.49 -31.70
C ILE A 589 -12.31 17.70 -30.70
N LEU A 590 -13.27 16.95 -31.24
CA LEU A 590 -13.85 15.78 -30.58
C LEU A 590 -12.72 14.74 -30.36
N ILE A 591 -12.02 14.87 -29.24
CA ILE A 591 -11.24 13.78 -28.69
C ILE A 591 -12.25 12.76 -28.17
N GLU A 592 -12.25 11.58 -28.77
CA GLU A 592 -12.93 10.39 -28.27
C GLU A 592 -12.66 10.25 -26.76
N ASN A 593 -13.74 10.26 -25.97
CA ASN A 593 -13.72 10.02 -24.54
C ASN A 593 -13.14 8.64 -24.24
N VAL A 594 -11.83 8.58 -24.01
CA VAL A 594 -11.13 7.40 -23.51
C VAL A 594 -11.00 7.53 -21.99
N ASP A 595 -11.98 6.93 -21.30
CA ASP A 595 -11.84 6.28 -19.99
C ASP A 595 -10.94 6.99 -18.95
N GLU A 596 -11.50 8.02 -18.33
CA GLU A 596 -11.10 8.50 -17.01
C GLU A 596 -11.40 7.44 -15.94
N ARG A 597 -10.53 6.44 -15.82
CA ARG A 597 -10.60 5.45 -14.73
C ARG A 597 -10.04 6.05 -13.44
N VAL A 598 -10.93 6.36 -12.52
CA VAL A 598 -10.66 6.54 -11.10
C VAL A 598 -10.20 5.18 -10.53
N GLU A 599 -8.99 5.13 -9.99
CA GLU A 599 -8.44 3.95 -9.32
C GLU A 599 -9.02 3.80 -7.91
N GLU A 600 -9.40 2.56 -7.60
CA GLU A 600 -9.80 2.05 -6.29
C GLU A 600 -8.71 2.34 -5.24
N ASP A 601 -8.95 3.34 -4.39
CA ASP A 601 -8.48 3.42 -3.00
C ASP A 601 -9.36 4.48 -2.30
N ASP A 602 -10.33 3.99 -1.52
CA ASP A 602 -11.30 4.72 -0.68
C ASP A 602 -12.06 5.87 -1.37
N PHE A 603 -12.91 5.55 -2.35
CA PHE A 603 -14.04 6.41 -2.69
C PHE A 603 -15.07 6.22 -1.55
N PHE A 604 -15.08 7.14 -0.58
CA PHE A 604 -16.26 7.29 0.26
C PHE A 604 -17.37 7.83 -0.65
N LEU A 605 -18.13 6.92 -1.26
CA LEU A 605 -19.37 7.27 -1.92
C LEU A 605 -20.36 7.63 -0.81
N ASP A 606 -20.65 8.91 -0.68
CA ASP A 606 -21.67 9.42 0.23
C ASP A 606 -22.76 10.17 -0.55
N ALA A 607 -23.87 10.46 0.14
CA ALA A 607 -24.98 11.17 -0.47
C ALA A 607 -24.58 12.57 -0.94
N GLU A 608 -23.65 13.25 -0.27
CA GLU A 608 -23.19 14.61 -0.63
C GLU A 608 -22.47 14.63 -1.97
N LEU A 609 -21.60 13.65 -2.24
CA LEU A 609 -20.88 13.51 -3.49
C LEU A 609 -21.80 13.18 -4.68
N LEU A 610 -22.81 12.33 -4.44
CA LEU A 610 -23.84 12.01 -5.43
C LEU A 610 -24.68 13.24 -5.75
N MET A 611 -25.08 14.01 -4.74
CA MET A 611 -25.81 15.27 -4.92
C MET A 611 -24.97 16.31 -5.67
N PHE A 612 -23.68 16.46 -5.34
CA PHE A 612 -22.78 17.38 -6.04
C PHE A 612 -22.67 17.02 -7.54
N THR A 613 -22.43 15.75 -7.84
CA THR A 613 -22.31 15.25 -9.22
C THR A 613 -23.61 15.43 -9.99
N GLY A 614 -24.74 15.06 -9.37
CA GLY A 614 -26.05 15.30 -9.93
C GLY A 614 -26.32 16.79 -10.20
N SER A 615 -25.92 17.68 -9.28
CA SER A 615 -26.07 19.12 -9.43
C SER A 615 -25.30 19.65 -10.64
N GLU A 616 -24.05 19.22 -10.83
CA GLU A 616 -23.23 19.61 -12.01
C GLU A 616 -23.88 19.17 -13.33
N ILE A 617 -24.39 17.94 -13.40
CA ILE A 617 -25.09 17.43 -14.59
C ILE A 617 -26.35 18.27 -14.86
N MET A 618 -27.11 18.56 -13.80
CA MET A 618 -28.41 19.22 -13.88
C MET A 618 -28.32 20.71 -14.26
N LYS A 619 -27.16 21.36 -14.09
CA LYS A 619 -26.94 22.76 -14.51
C LYS A 619 -27.20 22.99 -16.01
N ASN A 620 -27.04 21.95 -16.82
CA ASN A 620 -27.17 22.02 -18.28
C ASN A 620 -28.52 21.50 -18.82
N CYS A 621 -29.46 21.13 -17.95
CA CYS A 621 -30.71 20.47 -18.35
C CYS A 621 -31.91 21.44 -18.41
N LEU A 622 -32.67 21.38 -19.52
CA LEU A 622 -33.60 22.45 -19.92
C LEU A 622 -35.09 22.28 -19.57
N SER A 623 -35.55 21.21 -18.92
CA SER A 623 -36.87 21.18 -18.24
C SER A 623 -37.24 19.79 -17.68
N PHE A 624 -37.79 19.76 -16.47
CA PHE A 624 -38.36 18.57 -15.84
C PHE A 624 -39.89 18.62 -15.90
N SER A 625 -40.54 17.47 -16.07
CA SER A 625 -42.00 17.38 -15.97
C SER A 625 -42.38 16.64 -14.68
N PHE A 626 -43.06 17.34 -13.78
CA PHE A 626 -43.56 16.77 -12.52
C PHE A 626 -45.09 16.76 -12.50
N SER A 627 -45.68 15.64 -12.10
CA SER A 627 -47.06 15.56 -11.64
C SER A 627 -47.08 15.25 -10.14
N SER A 628 -48.26 15.10 -9.52
CA SER A 628 -48.38 14.79 -8.09
C SER A 628 -47.72 13.46 -7.70
N ASN A 629 -47.64 12.50 -8.62
CA ASN A 629 -47.21 11.11 -8.34
C ASN A 629 -46.07 10.63 -9.26
N LEU A 630 -45.56 11.48 -10.16
CA LEU A 630 -44.57 11.09 -11.17
C LEU A 630 -43.61 12.24 -11.51
N ALA A 631 -42.32 11.98 -11.40
CA ALA A 631 -41.27 12.83 -11.96
C ALA A 631 -40.71 12.19 -13.24
N ARG A 632 -40.74 12.94 -14.35
CA ARG A 632 -40.17 12.54 -15.63
C ARG A 632 -38.95 13.37 -15.96
N PHE A 633 -37.83 12.70 -16.17
CA PHE A 633 -36.58 13.33 -16.59
C PHE A 633 -36.57 13.52 -18.11
N PRO A 634 -35.87 14.55 -18.62
CA PRO A 634 -35.65 14.68 -20.05
C PRO A 634 -34.85 13.48 -20.60
N ARG A 635 -34.99 13.21 -21.90
CA ARG A 635 -34.53 11.95 -22.52
C ARG A 635 -33.02 11.73 -22.42
N ASP A 636 -32.26 12.80 -22.33
CA ASP A 636 -30.82 12.83 -22.11
C ASP A 636 -30.40 12.37 -20.71
N ILE A 637 -31.30 12.37 -19.72
CA ILE A 637 -31.03 11.82 -18.39
C ILE A 637 -31.64 10.43 -18.25
N SER A 638 -30.89 9.41 -18.64
CA SER A 638 -31.16 7.99 -18.35
C SER A 638 -29.85 7.23 -18.27
N GLN A 639 -29.86 6.00 -17.74
CA GLN A 639 -28.67 5.15 -17.78
C GLN A 639 -28.10 4.97 -19.20
N SER A 640 -28.94 5.02 -20.23
CA SER A 640 -28.54 4.74 -21.61
C SER A 640 -28.20 5.97 -22.45
N THR A 641 -28.45 7.18 -21.94
CA THR A 641 -28.33 8.44 -22.70
C THR A 641 -27.52 9.52 -21.98
N LEU A 642 -27.33 9.39 -20.65
CA LEU A 642 -26.60 10.36 -19.85
C LEU A 642 -25.17 10.55 -20.38
N ASN A 643 -24.70 11.81 -20.44
CA ASN A 643 -23.39 12.18 -20.97
C ASN A 643 -23.14 11.71 -22.43
N GLY A 644 -24.19 11.63 -23.25
CA GLY A 644 -24.09 11.23 -24.66
C GLY A 644 -23.94 9.72 -24.89
N ARG A 645 -24.20 8.92 -23.84
CA ARG A 645 -24.12 7.46 -23.91
C ARG A 645 -25.15 6.87 -24.89
N ASN A 646 -24.87 5.68 -25.43
CA ASN A 646 -25.77 4.95 -26.31
C ASN A 646 -25.94 3.49 -25.84
N GLY A 647 -26.78 3.31 -24.81
CA GLY A 647 -27.08 2.01 -24.19
C GLY A 647 -26.36 1.78 -22.86
N SER A 648 -26.97 1.02 -21.95
CA SER A 648 -26.37 0.59 -20.67
C SER A 648 -27.08 -0.65 -20.12
N SER A 649 -26.35 -1.49 -19.38
CA SER A 649 -26.88 -2.62 -18.61
C SER A 649 -26.67 -2.44 -17.10
N ALA A 650 -26.38 -1.21 -16.66
CA ALA A 650 -26.07 -0.86 -15.27
C ALA A 650 -27.29 -0.82 -14.32
N CYS A 651 -28.50 -1.12 -14.79
CA CYS A 651 -29.74 -0.89 -14.06
C CYS A 651 -29.79 -1.55 -12.68
N THR A 652 -29.19 -2.74 -12.52
CA THR A 652 -29.11 -3.44 -11.24
C THR A 652 -28.18 -2.73 -10.25
N THR A 653 -27.01 -2.29 -10.73
CA THR A 653 -26.05 -1.52 -9.95
C THR A 653 -26.65 -0.18 -9.52
N ILE A 654 -27.32 0.51 -10.44
CA ILE A 654 -28.01 1.79 -10.16
C ILE A 654 -29.11 1.57 -9.12
N ALA A 655 -29.90 0.50 -9.22
CA ALA A 655 -30.96 0.19 -8.25
C ALA A 655 -30.42 -0.04 -6.83
N LEU A 656 -29.25 -0.69 -6.69
CA LEU A 656 -28.59 -0.91 -5.40
C LEU A 656 -28.09 0.41 -4.78
N LEU A 657 -27.48 1.28 -5.59
CA LEU A 657 -27.02 2.60 -5.15
C LEU A 657 -28.20 3.47 -4.68
N VAL A 658 -29.27 3.51 -5.46
CA VAL A 658 -30.50 4.21 -5.11
C VAL A 658 -31.04 3.71 -3.78
N GLY A 659 -31.16 2.40 -3.63
CA GLY A 659 -31.65 1.76 -2.42
C GLY A 659 -30.82 2.06 -1.18
N HIS A 660 -29.51 2.33 -1.33
CA HIS A 660 -28.66 2.67 -0.20
C HIS A 660 -28.75 4.14 0.23
N PHE A 661 -28.64 5.07 -0.73
CA PHE A 661 -28.47 6.49 -0.40
C PHE A 661 -29.80 7.23 -0.22
N LEU A 662 -30.81 6.90 -1.03
CA LEU A 662 -32.05 7.67 -1.09
C LEU A 662 -33.03 7.43 0.09
N PRO A 663 -33.07 6.29 0.82
CA PRO A 663 -34.01 6.13 1.92
C PRO A 663 -33.94 7.24 2.98
N SER A 664 -32.74 7.76 3.25
CA SER A 664 -32.51 8.84 4.22
C SER A 664 -33.03 10.20 3.78
N LEU A 665 -33.18 10.41 2.46
CA LEU A 665 -33.63 11.67 1.84
C LEU A 665 -35.14 11.69 1.59
N LEU A 666 -35.80 10.53 1.65
CA LEU A 666 -37.24 10.37 1.39
C LEU A 666 -38.06 10.77 2.63
N SER A 667 -38.35 12.07 2.76
CA SER A 667 -39.33 12.59 3.72
C SER A 667 -40.32 13.55 3.02
N GLY A 668 -41.62 13.46 3.36
CA GLY A 668 -42.65 14.35 2.79
C GLY A 668 -42.91 14.15 1.28
N ASP A 669 -43.08 15.25 0.53
CA ASP A 669 -43.30 15.25 -0.93
C ASP A 669 -41.96 15.13 -1.69
N ALA A 670 -41.37 13.94 -1.63
CA ALA A 670 -40.01 13.69 -2.10
C ALA A 670 -39.82 13.89 -3.62
N LEU A 671 -40.90 13.87 -4.42
CA LEU A 671 -40.83 14.06 -5.88
C LEU A 671 -40.39 15.47 -6.29
N ARG A 672 -40.51 16.45 -5.38
CA ARG A 672 -40.08 17.84 -5.59
C ARG A 672 -38.81 18.19 -4.80
N ASN A 673 -38.26 17.24 -4.04
CA ASN A 673 -37.05 17.47 -3.30
C ASN A 673 -35.86 17.48 -4.26
N LYS A 674 -35.19 18.63 -4.36
CA LYS A 674 -34.02 18.83 -5.20
C LYS A 674 -32.90 17.84 -4.85
N GLU A 675 -32.69 17.56 -3.56
CA GLU A 675 -31.65 16.64 -3.09
C GLU A 675 -31.91 15.20 -3.56
N VAL A 676 -33.17 14.76 -3.56
CA VAL A 676 -33.56 13.42 -4.06
C VAL A 676 -33.31 13.31 -5.56
N ILE A 677 -33.63 14.36 -6.31
CA ILE A 677 -33.43 14.42 -7.76
C ILE A 677 -31.93 14.41 -8.09
N GLU A 678 -31.14 15.25 -7.44
CA GLU A 678 -29.68 15.34 -7.65
C GLU A 678 -28.99 14.03 -7.25
N ALA A 679 -29.34 13.44 -6.10
CA ALA A 679 -28.81 12.16 -5.68
C ALA A 679 -29.17 11.02 -6.65
N PHE A 680 -30.39 11.02 -7.21
CA PHE A 680 -30.79 10.01 -8.19
C PHE A 680 -29.99 10.11 -9.48
N VAL A 681 -29.78 11.32 -10.01
CA VAL A 681 -28.93 11.54 -11.20
C VAL A 681 -27.49 11.13 -10.94
N GLY A 682 -26.96 11.47 -9.76
CA GLY A 682 -25.63 11.01 -9.33
C GLY A 682 -25.54 9.48 -9.27
N CYS A 683 -26.58 8.78 -8.82
CA CYS A 683 -26.62 7.31 -8.80
C CYS A 683 -26.60 6.72 -10.22
N ILE A 684 -27.24 7.37 -11.20
CA ILE A 684 -27.23 6.92 -12.60
C ILE A 684 -25.83 7.07 -13.20
N ASP A 685 -25.19 8.24 -12.99
CA ASP A 685 -23.84 8.50 -13.49
C ASP A 685 -22.82 7.55 -12.88
N PHE A 686 -22.79 7.47 -11.54
CA PHE A 686 -21.88 6.60 -10.82
C PHE A 686 -22.15 5.12 -11.11
N GLY A 687 -23.42 4.71 -11.19
CA GLY A 687 -23.78 3.32 -11.50
C GLY A 687 -23.35 2.91 -12.92
N ASN A 688 -23.47 3.80 -13.91
CA ASN A 688 -22.91 3.57 -15.25
C ASN A 688 -21.39 3.46 -15.22
N PHE A 689 -20.72 4.42 -14.57
CA PHE A 689 -19.27 4.41 -14.39
C PHE A 689 -18.80 3.10 -13.72
N TYR A 690 -19.49 2.67 -12.67
CA TYR A 690 -19.14 1.47 -11.92
C TYR A 690 -19.34 0.20 -12.73
N HIS A 691 -20.49 0.06 -13.40
CA HIS A 691 -20.81 -1.09 -14.24
C HIS A 691 -19.84 -1.24 -15.43
N ASP A 692 -19.43 -0.13 -16.05
CA ASP A 692 -18.44 -0.15 -17.14
C ASP A 692 -17.06 -0.65 -16.70
N ASN A 693 -16.72 -0.42 -15.43
CA ASN A 693 -15.44 -0.81 -14.85
C ASN A 693 -15.48 -2.20 -14.20
N GLN A 694 -16.67 -2.71 -13.84
CA GLN A 694 -16.86 -4.04 -13.27
C GLN A 694 -18.10 -4.73 -13.88
N TYR A 695 -17.87 -5.75 -14.72
CA TYR A 695 -18.95 -6.52 -15.35
C TYR A 695 -19.77 -7.28 -14.31
N SER A 696 -21.06 -6.94 -14.20
CA SER A 696 -22.04 -7.66 -13.38
C SER A 696 -23.28 -8.04 -14.20
N THR A 697 -23.74 -9.27 -14.05
CA THR A 697 -24.93 -9.81 -14.75
C THR A 697 -26.12 -10.06 -13.83
N THR A 698 -25.93 -10.09 -12.50
CA THR A 698 -26.99 -10.39 -11.53
C THR A 698 -26.98 -9.43 -10.33
N VAL A 699 -28.04 -9.46 -9.51
CA VAL A 699 -28.11 -8.69 -8.26
C VAL A 699 -27.03 -9.12 -7.28
N ILE A 700 -26.81 -10.43 -7.14
CA ILE A 700 -25.80 -11.01 -6.25
C ILE A 700 -24.38 -10.61 -6.69
N ASP A 701 -24.08 -10.73 -7.99
CA ASP A 701 -22.78 -10.30 -8.53
C ASP A 701 -22.55 -8.80 -8.25
N SER A 702 -23.59 -7.98 -8.38
CA SER A 702 -23.49 -6.53 -8.15
C SER A 702 -23.24 -6.19 -6.68
N ILE A 703 -23.79 -6.98 -5.74
CA ILE A 703 -23.59 -6.80 -4.29
C ILE A 703 -22.15 -7.12 -3.89
N ASP A 704 -21.59 -8.20 -4.41
CA ASP A 704 -20.21 -8.61 -4.09
C ASP A 704 -19.15 -7.66 -4.67
N LEU A 705 -19.53 -6.94 -5.73
CA LEU A 705 -18.65 -6.01 -6.43
C LEU A 705 -18.64 -4.64 -5.74
N LEU A 706 -19.81 -4.09 -5.37
CA LEU A 706 -19.91 -2.76 -4.76
C LEU A 706 -19.14 -2.65 -3.43
N PRO A 707 -18.50 -1.49 -3.13
CA PRO A 707 -17.73 -1.28 -1.89
C PRO A 707 -18.59 -1.12 -0.63
N MET A 708 -19.89 -1.43 -0.71
CA MET A 708 -20.90 -1.22 0.32
C MET A 708 -21.42 -2.58 0.79
N SER A 709 -21.71 -2.72 2.07
CA SER A 709 -22.27 -3.98 2.59
C SER A 709 -23.77 -4.05 2.32
N PHE A 710 -24.22 -5.05 1.58
CA PHE A 710 -25.64 -5.36 1.40
C PHE A 710 -25.91 -6.78 1.90
N ASN A 711 -27.06 -7.00 2.54
CA ASN A 711 -27.51 -8.33 2.93
C ASN A 711 -28.81 -8.68 2.20
N VAL A 712 -28.78 -9.71 1.36
CA VAL A 712 -29.98 -10.29 0.75
C VAL A 712 -30.76 -11.07 1.82
N ARG A 713 -31.98 -10.62 2.11
CA ARG A 713 -32.85 -11.23 3.13
C ARG A 713 -33.74 -12.32 2.55
N SER A 714 -34.28 -12.07 1.36
CA SER A 714 -35.13 -13.01 0.65
C SER A 714 -35.11 -12.71 -0.84
N GLU A 715 -35.30 -13.78 -1.63
CA GLU A 715 -35.57 -13.71 -3.05
C GLU A 715 -36.94 -14.35 -3.30
N LEU A 716 -37.83 -13.61 -3.94
CA LEU A 716 -39.19 -14.04 -4.23
C LEU A 716 -39.43 -13.92 -5.73
N ASN A 717 -39.95 -14.98 -6.36
CA ASN A 717 -40.45 -14.89 -7.73
C ASN A 717 -41.98 -14.82 -7.68
N CYS A 718 -42.57 -13.83 -8.35
CA CYS A 718 -44.01 -13.67 -8.42
C CYS A 718 -44.49 -13.29 -9.82
N LEU A 719 -45.70 -13.73 -10.17
CA LEU A 719 -46.41 -13.24 -11.35
C LEU A 719 -46.78 -11.77 -11.14
N LYS A 720 -46.90 -11.01 -12.24
CA LYS A 720 -47.32 -9.60 -12.20
C LYS A 720 -48.56 -9.41 -11.33
N THR A 721 -49.58 -10.27 -11.46
CA THR A 721 -50.84 -10.19 -10.72
C THR A 721 -50.73 -10.28 -9.19
N ARG A 722 -49.57 -10.68 -8.66
CA ARG A 722 -49.30 -10.81 -7.22
C ARG A 722 -48.19 -9.85 -6.73
N LEU A 723 -47.76 -8.91 -7.57
CA LEU A 723 -46.68 -7.97 -7.23
C LEU A 723 -47.08 -7.06 -6.06
N SER A 724 -48.33 -6.58 -6.03
CA SER A 724 -48.84 -5.79 -4.89
C SER A 724 -48.78 -6.58 -3.59
N GLU A 725 -49.22 -7.85 -3.61
CA GLU A 725 -49.17 -8.72 -2.42
C GLU A 725 -47.73 -8.96 -1.95
N ALA A 726 -46.81 -9.19 -2.88
CA ALA A 726 -45.41 -9.42 -2.56
C ALA A 726 -44.76 -8.17 -1.94
N LEU A 727 -44.98 -6.98 -2.50
CA LEU A 727 -44.38 -5.74 -2.00
C LEU A 727 -44.99 -5.27 -0.67
N THR A 728 -46.29 -5.50 -0.45
CA THR A 728 -46.96 -5.15 0.82
C THR A 728 -46.56 -6.06 1.97
N SER A 729 -46.03 -7.26 1.69
CA SER A 729 -45.49 -8.17 2.71
C SER A 729 -44.11 -7.75 3.26
N ILE A 730 -43.48 -6.73 2.66
CA ILE A 730 -42.15 -6.23 3.04
C ILE A 730 -42.32 -4.99 3.92
N ASP A 731 -41.96 -5.11 5.21
CA ASP A 731 -42.14 -4.04 6.20
C ASP A 731 -40.85 -3.79 7.01
N GLY A 732 -40.24 -2.60 6.87
CA GLY A 732 -39.04 -2.23 7.61
C GLY A 732 -38.41 -0.89 7.18
N ASP A 733 -37.99 -0.08 8.16
CA ASP A 733 -37.47 1.30 7.98
C ASP A 733 -36.04 1.41 7.39
N GLN A 734 -35.42 0.29 7.00
CA GLN A 734 -34.07 0.25 6.42
C GLN A 734 -33.94 -0.74 5.25
N TRP A 735 -35.08 -1.11 4.66
CA TRP A 735 -35.12 -2.12 3.59
C TRP A 735 -35.51 -1.45 2.28
N PHE A 736 -34.90 -1.91 1.21
CA PHE A 736 -35.33 -1.62 -0.14
C PHE A 736 -35.37 -2.91 -0.94
N THR A 737 -36.03 -2.85 -2.08
CA THR A 737 -36.23 -4.01 -2.93
C THR A 737 -35.70 -3.73 -4.32
N VAL A 738 -34.86 -4.61 -4.84
CA VAL A 738 -34.49 -4.62 -6.26
C VAL A 738 -35.42 -5.59 -6.95
N ILE A 739 -36.18 -5.09 -7.91
CA ILE A 739 -37.16 -5.87 -8.65
C ILE A 739 -36.65 -6.00 -10.08
N THR A 740 -36.50 -7.24 -10.55
CA THR A 740 -36.03 -7.56 -11.90
C THR A 740 -37.14 -8.25 -12.68
N GLY A 741 -37.49 -7.70 -13.84
CA GLY A 741 -38.47 -8.31 -14.74
C GLY A 741 -37.84 -9.32 -15.71
N ASN A 742 -38.65 -10.17 -16.34
CA ASN A 742 -38.21 -11.18 -17.32
C ASN A 742 -37.42 -10.64 -18.55
N ASN A 743 -37.34 -9.32 -18.74
CA ASN A 743 -36.51 -8.67 -19.76
C ASN A 743 -35.16 -8.19 -19.20
N GLU A 744 -34.73 -8.72 -18.05
CA GLU A 744 -33.49 -8.37 -17.31
C GLU A 744 -33.39 -6.88 -16.87
N LYS A 745 -34.51 -6.15 -16.91
CA LYS A 745 -34.58 -4.77 -16.40
C LYS A 745 -34.79 -4.77 -14.89
N SER A 746 -33.91 -4.08 -14.18
CA SER A 746 -33.99 -3.89 -12.73
C SER A 746 -34.41 -2.47 -12.37
N PHE A 747 -35.22 -2.34 -11.31
CA PHE A 747 -35.65 -1.08 -10.74
C PHE A 747 -35.68 -1.17 -9.21
N CYS A 748 -35.52 -0.03 -8.54
CA CYS A 748 -35.51 0.03 -7.07
C CYS A 748 -36.88 0.44 -6.54
N CYS A 749 -37.38 -0.28 -5.52
CA CYS A 749 -38.56 0.08 -4.74
C CYS A 749 -38.16 0.34 -3.29
N ILE A 750 -38.46 1.54 -2.80
CA ILE A 750 -38.24 1.92 -1.39
C ILE A 750 -39.62 2.05 -0.71
N PRO A 751 -39.96 1.15 0.21
CA PRO A 751 -41.19 1.25 0.99
C PRO A 751 -41.11 2.40 2.01
N GLN A 752 -42.17 3.20 2.08
CA GLN A 752 -42.42 4.19 3.12
C GLN A 752 -43.73 3.85 3.83
N LYS A 753 -44.05 4.50 4.95
CA LYS A 753 -45.22 4.15 5.78
C LYS A 753 -46.51 3.93 4.98
N ASN A 754 -46.85 4.85 4.06
CA ASN A 754 -48.08 4.80 3.25
C ASN A 754 -47.84 4.71 1.73
N PHE A 755 -46.59 4.83 1.27
CA PHE A 755 -46.25 4.93 -0.15
C PHE A 755 -45.14 3.96 -0.53
N PHE A 756 -45.08 3.58 -1.80
CA PHE A 756 -43.90 3.04 -2.45
C PHE A 756 -43.29 4.12 -3.34
N TYR A 757 -41.97 4.28 -3.25
CA TYR A 757 -41.21 5.03 -4.24
C TYR A 757 -40.50 4.07 -5.18
N PHE A 758 -40.82 4.16 -6.48
CA PHE A 758 -40.13 3.42 -7.53
C PHE A 758 -39.18 4.33 -8.28
N PHE A 759 -37.97 3.84 -8.50
CA PHE A 759 -36.93 4.52 -9.27
C PHE A 759 -36.57 3.67 -10.48
N ASP A 760 -36.77 4.22 -11.67
CA ASP A 760 -36.37 3.60 -12.92
C ASP A 760 -35.37 4.49 -13.66
N SER A 761 -34.20 3.93 -13.99
CA SER A 761 -33.13 4.61 -14.72
C SER A 761 -33.23 4.49 -16.25
N HIS A 762 -34.16 3.68 -16.77
CA HIS A 762 -34.32 3.45 -18.21
C HIS A 762 -34.95 4.64 -18.96
N VAL A 763 -34.91 4.59 -20.29
CA VAL A 763 -35.64 5.51 -21.18
C VAL A 763 -37.08 5.04 -21.35
N HIS A 764 -38.03 5.98 -21.28
CA HIS A 764 -39.46 5.76 -21.48
C HIS A 764 -40.00 6.68 -22.57
N ASP A 765 -40.12 6.17 -23.79
CA ASP A 765 -40.56 6.90 -24.99
C ASP A 765 -39.78 8.21 -25.24
N LYS A 766 -40.40 9.36 -24.94
CA LYS A 766 -39.82 10.71 -25.09
C LYS A 766 -39.15 11.22 -23.82
N TYR A 767 -39.17 10.45 -22.74
CA TYR A 767 -38.63 10.78 -21.43
C TYR A 767 -37.46 9.86 -21.07
N GLY A 768 -36.59 10.33 -20.19
CA GLY A 768 -35.49 9.55 -19.62
C GLY A 768 -35.97 8.77 -18.39
N ALA A 769 -35.15 8.77 -17.34
CA ALA A 769 -35.43 8.15 -16.06
C ALA A 769 -36.75 8.65 -15.43
N LEU A 770 -37.32 7.85 -14.52
CA LEU A 770 -38.59 8.12 -13.84
C LEU A 770 -38.48 7.92 -12.33
N ILE A 771 -39.21 8.73 -11.57
CA ILE A 771 -39.50 8.48 -10.15
C ILE A 771 -41.02 8.45 -9.98
N ILE A 772 -41.55 7.36 -9.41
CA ILE A 772 -42.99 7.16 -9.20
C ILE A 772 -43.26 7.08 -7.71
N ARG A 773 -44.21 7.87 -7.23
CA ARG A 773 -44.79 7.74 -5.90
C ARG A 773 -46.15 7.06 -6.03
N HIS A 774 -46.32 5.90 -5.40
CA HIS A 774 -47.53 5.10 -5.49
C HIS A 774 -48.07 4.77 -4.10
N GLU A 775 -49.39 4.80 -3.92
CA GLU A 775 -50.01 4.46 -2.63
C GLU A 775 -49.96 2.94 -2.38
N LYS A 776 -49.68 2.50 -1.15
CA LYS A 776 -49.62 1.06 -0.83
C LYS A 776 -50.98 0.36 -0.96
N GLU A 777 -52.08 1.12 -0.88
CA GLU A 777 -53.46 0.64 -0.97
C GLU A 777 -53.91 0.38 -2.42
N GLU A 778 -53.22 0.97 -3.39
CA GLU A 778 -53.51 0.82 -4.81
C GLU A 778 -52.75 -0.38 -5.41
N ARG A 779 -53.27 -0.91 -6.53
CA ARG A 779 -52.66 -2.03 -7.25
C ARG A 779 -51.47 -1.57 -8.10
N VAL A 780 -50.25 -1.91 -7.67
CA VAL A 780 -49.00 -1.51 -8.35
C VAL A 780 -48.89 -2.10 -9.76
N GLU A 781 -49.59 -3.18 -10.07
CA GLU A 781 -49.54 -3.88 -11.37
C GLU A 781 -49.93 -2.99 -12.56
N ASN A 782 -50.67 -1.92 -12.30
CA ASN A 782 -51.15 -1.00 -13.33
C ASN A 782 -50.15 0.10 -13.69
N LEU A 783 -49.01 0.17 -12.99
CA LEU A 783 -47.98 1.14 -13.31
C LEU A 783 -47.42 0.92 -14.72
N GLU A 784 -47.22 2.02 -15.44
CA GLU A 784 -46.66 2.05 -16.81
C GLU A 784 -45.30 1.32 -16.86
N LEU A 785 -44.54 1.40 -15.77
CA LEU A 785 -43.28 0.69 -15.51
C LEU A 785 -43.37 -0.83 -15.75
N PHE A 786 -44.53 -1.44 -15.51
CA PHE A 786 -44.74 -2.90 -15.56
C PHE A 786 -45.55 -3.36 -16.77
N SER A 787 -45.90 -2.46 -17.69
CA SER A 787 -46.79 -2.72 -18.82
C SER A 787 -46.38 -3.96 -19.65
N ASN A 788 -45.08 -4.22 -19.81
CA ASN A 788 -44.52 -5.28 -20.65
C ASN A 788 -43.78 -6.40 -19.90
N VAL A 789 -44.10 -6.63 -18.61
CA VAL A 789 -43.46 -7.66 -17.78
C VAL A 789 -44.49 -8.61 -17.18
N SER A 790 -44.33 -9.92 -17.37
CA SER A 790 -45.28 -10.94 -16.90
C SER A 790 -44.92 -11.53 -15.53
N GLU A 791 -43.62 -11.62 -15.22
CA GLU A 791 -43.11 -12.19 -13.98
C GLU A 791 -41.95 -11.34 -13.47
N PHE A 792 -41.77 -11.35 -12.15
CA PHE A 792 -40.79 -10.56 -11.44
C PHE A 792 -40.00 -11.44 -10.48
N SER A 793 -38.70 -11.16 -10.40
CA SER A 793 -37.85 -11.56 -9.30
C SER A 793 -37.65 -10.37 -8.36
N ILE A 794 -37.86 -10.59 -7.07
CA ILE A 794 -37.88 -9.56 -6.03
C ILE A 794 -36.82 -9.92 -5.01
N CYS A 795 -35.75 -9.13 -4.95
CA CYS A 795 -34.69 -9.26 -3.97
C CYS A 795 -34.89 -8.23 -2.86
N VAL A 796 -35.15 -8.68 -1.63
CA VAL A 796 -35.28 -7.82 -0.46
C VAL A 796 -33.90 -7.61 0.16
N ILE A 797 -33.47 -6.36 0.26
CA ILE A 797 -32.12 -5.98 0.65
C ILE A 797 -32.17 -5.11 1.91
N SER A 798 -31.35 -5.46 2.89
CA SER A 798 -31.08 -4.61 4.06
C SER A 798 -29.67 -4.05 3.99
N ILE A 799 -29.53 -2.75 4.28
CA ILE A 799 -28.26 -2.03 4.40
C ILE A 799 -27.56 -2.42 5.71
#